data_AF-A0A5S4GPQ3-F1
#
_entry.id   AF-A0A5S4GPQ3-F1
#
_cell.length_a   1.000
_cell.length_b   1.000
_cell.length_c   1.000
_cell.angle_alpha   90.00
_cell.angle_beta   90.00
_cell.angle_gamma   90.00
#
_symmetry.space_group_name_H-M   'P 1'
#
loop_
_entity.id
_entity.type
_entity.pdbx_description
1 polymer ?
#
loop_
_entity_poly.entity_id
_entity_poly.type
_entity_poly.pdbx_seq_one_letter_code
_entity_poly.pdbx_strand_id
1 'polypeptide(L)'
;MTAPADAAPGALLPAAARELAEIAHTLREAAVHATAALSDPQVAAAVCRAPREGWRAQRALARAVTDPAGLGWAPAGGVLGVLGAKLGGFAGTPSLPVAVMTTSLRLRIAAVALAEPALTEDPLVRRLVEAAGEGRSGMLGALRDLVADRGAAGALSALSPVFSEVLALRALLDRNPLNDHTAWLIATGAGAATADPLTGLSNRAIARLDRGRGAALRAEPTAAEAARFCAEASLLGLLGDLIAVGPTGRALLLTVRGPDGAERYVLLAPGMRLGAPDGASPADLLGAFSSTVQDSGPYSRALAKAIDDYRIPAGADLALIGHSAGGAAVMSLSQDAALNARYRLTHVIAIGSPIDFKTPADPATWVASVTNRHDIIPSLDGQGAGNCFTEGPGRYVVDYTDPTHLFPACHRLEHYAANIEHDLPEARAHIEQQLAPYNGPVINRRLYELYDDARRPEGFPFLSVAARAEPTPDGPVEVPARTSDAAALTAWFAVDAASAAAVLEEGGAVPVRAGTRSLVALSVHDHRASTLGPHQEVALGLVVHDPWCPRPVGVWLDLLRRPHLRGAGLWTLATALSTPAAGAAHRNLWSEHAVTAPIRVRLDGRAAALTVGAPDDRVLTFAGPLGPSSPARSGDLVVYSALAGATQRTLVHTHGRARLHPAPRARLHAGAGDDPLTARLRALGLDGARPLLCLAHPHRMLRRDAGTLVFPA
;
A
#
# COMPACT_ATOMS: atom_id res chain seq x y z
N MET A 1 -41.96 -32.20 7.97
CA MET A 1 -42.78 -30.99 8.15
C MET A 1 -43.60 -30.79 6.90
N THR A 2 -44.93 -30.74 7.02
CA THR A 2 -45.87 -30.49 5.91
C THR A 2 -45.75 -29.04 5.46
N ALA A 3 -45.31 -28.81 4.22
CA ALA A 3 -45.27 -27.48 3.62
C ALA A 3 -46.70 -26.91 3.48
N PRO A 4 -46.91 -25.62 3.74
CA PRO A 4 -48.19 -24.97 3.48
C PRO A 4 -48.42 -24.92 1.96
N ALA A 5 -49.59 -25.39 1.53
CA ALA A 5 -49.94 -25.68 0.13
C ALA A 5 -50.15 -24.45 -0.77
N ASP A 6 -49.77 -23.25 -0.33
CA ASP A 6 -50.00 -21.98 -1.06
C ASP A 6 -48.73 -21.10 -1.19
N ALA A 7 -47.53 -21.65 -0.97
CA ALA A 7 -46.30 -20.89 -1.21
C ALA A 7 -46.05 -20.75 -2.73
N ALA A 8 -45.94 -19.51 -3.22
CA ALA A 8 -45.54 -19.23 -4.60
C ALA A 8 -44.24 -19.98 -4.96
N PRO A 9 -44.07 -20.49 -6.20
CA PRO A 9 -42.91 -21.30 -6.60
C PRO A 9 -41.54 -20.68 -6.27
N GLY A 10 -41.45 -19.34 -6.28
CA GLY A 10 -40.24 -18.60 -5.94
C GLY A 10 -39.83 -18.66 -4.46
N ALA A 11 -40.77 -18.90 -3.53
CA ALA A 11 -40.47 -19.00 -2.09
C ALA A 11 -39.95 -20.39 -1.67
N LEU A 12 -40.22 -21.43 -2.48
CA LEU A 12 -39.81 -22.80 -2.18
C LEU A 12 -38.32 -23.07 -2.47
N LEU A 13 -37.75 -22.40 -3.47
CA LEU A 13 -36.36 -22.61 -3.88
C LEU A 13 -35.32 -22.13 -2.85
N PRO A 14 -35.43 -20.94 -2.24
CA PRO A 14 -34.53 -20.52 -1.16
C PRO A 14 -34.59 -21.45 0.06
N ALA A 15 -35.79 -21.90 0.44
CA ALA A 15 -35.97 -22.82 1.56
C ALA A 15 -35.31 -24.18 1.30
N ALA A 16 -35.52 -24.76 0.11
CA ALA A 16 -34.87 -26.01 -0.29
C ALA A 16 -33.35 -25.84 -0.40
N ALA A 17 -32.86 -24.72 -0.92
CA ALA A 17 -31.44 -24.42 -0.99
C ALA A 17 -30.81 -24.34 0.41
N ARG A 18 -31.50 -23.72 1.37
CA ARG A 18 -31.07 -23.68 2.78
C ARG A 18 -30.98 -25.08 3.37
N GLU A 19 -32.04 -25.88 3.25
CA GLU A 19 -32.07 -27.25 3.77
C GLU A 19 -30.93 -28.11 3.19
N LEU A 20 -30.70 -28.03 1.88
CA LEU A 20 -29.58 -28.73 1.24
C LEU A 20 -28.21 -28.24 1.72
N ALA A 21 -28.06 -26.94 2.01
CA ALA A 21 -26.82 -26.42 2.56
C ALA A 21 -26.56 -26.95 3.99
N GLU A 22 -27.59 -27.03 4.82
CA GLU A 22 -27.54 -27.59 6.18
C GLU A 22 -27.22 -29.10 6.15
N ILE A 23 -27.84 -29.86 5.23
CA ILE A 23 -27.52 -31.28 4.99
C ILE A 23 -26.08 -31.45 4.55
N ALA A 24 -25.62 -30.66 3.57
CA ALA A 24 -24.26 -30.71 3.08
C ALA A 24 -23.22 -30.39 4.17
N HIS A 25 -23.54 -29.44 5.06
CA HIS A 25 -22.70 -29.13 6.22
C HIS A 25 -22.60 -30.33 7.16
N THR A 26 -23.74 -30.93 7.53
CA THR A 26 -23.81 -32.12 8.40
C THR A 26 -23.02 -33.30 7.81
N LEU A 27 -23.15 -33.54 6.49
CA LEU A 27 -22.39 -34.58 5.79
C LEU A 27 -20.88 -34.30 5.82
N ARG A 28 -20.47 -33.04 5.71
CA ARG A 28 -19.07 -32.63 5.80
C ARG A 28 -18.52 -32.82 7.21
N GLU A 29 -19.27 -32.49 8.25
CA GLU A 29 -18.88 -32.75 9.64
C GLU A 29 -18.72 -34.25 9.90
N ALA A 30 -19.65 -35.07 9.43
CA ALA A 30 -19.53 -36.53 9.50
C ALA A 30 -18.26 -37.04 8.80
N ALA A 31 -17.91 -36.45 7.65
CA ALA A 31 -16.68 -36.78 6.93
C ALA A 31 -15.41 -36.39 7.71
N VAL A 32 -15.41 -35.23 8.38
CA VAL A 32 -14.33 -34.78 9.27
C VAL A 32 -14.17 -35.73 10.45
N HIS A 33 -15.26 -36.11 11.11
CA HIS A 33 -15.23 -37.05 12.23
C HIS A 33 -14.76 -38.45 11.80
N ALA A 34 -15.22 -38.96 10.66
CA ALA A 34 -14.79 -40.24 10.12
C ALA A 34 -13.29 -40.24 9.74
N THR A 35 -12.80 -39.14 9.16
CA THR A 35 -11.37 -38.96 8.83
C THR A 35 -10.52 -38.85 10.10
N ALA A 36 -10.99 -38.12 11.12
CA ALA A 36 -10.34 -38.03 12.42
C ALA A 36 -10.24 -39.42 13.09
N ALA A 37 -11.35 -40.16 13.14
CA ALA A 37 -11.36 -41.52 13.69
C ALA A 37 -10.46 -42.49 12.92
N LEU A 38 -10.38 -42.37 11.59
CA LEU A 38 -9.47 -43.16 10.76
C LEU A 38 -8.00 -42.90 11.10
N SER A 39 -7.69 -41.64 11.44
CA SER A 39 -6.34 -41.17 11.77
C SER A 39 -5.98 -41.26 13.26
N ASP A 40 -6.89 -41.72 14.11
CA ASP A 40 -6.70 -41.80 15.55
C ASP A 40 -5.69 -42.92 15.90
N PRO A 41 -4.59 -42.61 16.61
CA PRO A 41 -3.60 -43.62 17.04
C PRO A 41 -4.20 -44.77 17.86
N GLN A 42 -5.26 -44.54 18.63
CA GLN A 42 -5.93 -45.57 19.41
C GLN A 42 -6.68 -46.57 18.52
N VAL A 43 -7.32 -46.08 17.44
CA VAL A 43 -8.01 -46.90 16.44
C VAL A 43 -6.99 -47.67 15.59
N ALA A 44 -5.84 -47.07 15.27
CA ALA A 44 -4.72 -47.77 14.63
C ALA A 44 -4.11 -48.84 15.55
N ALA A 45 -3.94 -48.54 16.85
CA ALA A 45 -3.43 -49.49 17.84
C ALA A 45 -4.39 -50.68 18.07
N ALA A 46 -5.70 -50.51 17.85
CA ALA A 46 -6.67 -51.59 17.93
C ALA A 46 -6.41 -52.71 16.90
N VAL A 47 -5.82 -52.39 15.75
CA VAL A 47 -5.38 -53.39 14.74
C VAL A 47 -4.29 -54.31 15.31
N CYS A 48 -3.45 -53.80 16.20
CA CYS A 48 -2.40 -54.59 16.85
C CYS A 48 -2.95 -55.48 17.99
N ARG A 49 -4.03 -55.03 18.66
CA ARG A 49 -4.63 -55.74 19.81
C ARG A 49 -5.68 -56.78 19.40
N ALA A 50 -6.48 -56.46 18.37
CA ALA A 50 -7.58 -57.27 17.86
C ALA A 50 -7.62 -57.16 16.33
N PRO A 51 -6.80 -57.94 15.60
CA PRO A 51 -6.53 -57.69 14.18
C PRO A 51 -7.78 -57.75 13.31
N ARG A 52 -8.67 -58.71 13.55
CA ARG A 52 -9.88 -58.89 12.73
C ARG A 52 -10.88 -57.75 12.94
N GLU A 53 -11.19 -57.39 14.18
CA GLU A 53 -12.08 -56.27 14.48
C GLU A 53 -11.47 -54.92 14.09
N GLY A 54 -10.19 -54.71 14.38
CA GLY A 54 -9.47 -53.48 14.06
C GLY A 54 -9.39 -53.23 12.55
N TRP A 55 -9.06 -54.25 11.74
CA TRP A 55 -9.08 -54.14 10.28
C TRP A 55 -10.48 -53.91 9.73
N ARG A 56 -11.51 -54.53 10.32
CA ARG A 56 -12.91 -54.27 9.94
C ARG A 56 -13.31 -52.82 10.21
N ALA A 57 -12.95 -52.28 11.36
CA ALA A 57 -13.23 -50.89 11.73
C ALA A 57 -12.49 -49.89 10.81
N GLN A 58 -11.19 -50.08 10.60
CA GLN A 58 -10.39 -49.28 9.67
C GLN A 58 -10.93 -49.32 8.24
N ARG A 59 -11.30 -50.50 7.74
CA ARG A 59 -11.89 -50.66 6.40
C ARG A 59 -13.29 -50.03 6.31
N ALA A 60 -14.09 -50.08 7.36
CA ALA A 60 -15.40 -49.45 7.40
C ALA A 60 -15.28 -47.91 7.37
N LEU A 61 -14.37 -47.34 8.17
CA LEU A 61 -14.09 -45.91 8.18
C LEU A 61 -13.52 -45.43 6.84
N ALA A 62 -12.56 -46.16 6.28
CA ALA A 62 -12.01 -45.86 4.95
C ALA A 62 -13.08 -45.92 3.87
N ARG A 63 -13.92 -46.96 3.86
CA ARG A 63 -15.06 -47.06 2.92
C ARG A 63 -16.06 -45.94 3.10
N ALA A 64 -16.38 -45.55 4.33
CA ALA A 64 -17.33 -44.47 4.58
C ALA A 64 -16.90 -43.15 3.90
N VAL A 65 -15.60 -42.86 3.82
CA VAL A 65 -15.04 -41.62 3.24
C VAL A 65 -14.49 -41.74 1.83
N THR A 66 -14.52 -42.94 1.21
CA THR A 66 -14.04 -43.13 -0.18
C THR A 66 -15.04 -43.83 -1.10
N ASP A 67 -16.02 -44.55 -0.56
CA ASP A 67 -16.97 -45.36 -1.33
C ASP A 67 -18.11 -44.48 -1.89
N PRO A 68 -18.45 -44.56 -3.19
CA PRO A 68 -19.60 -43.88 -3.77
C PRO A 68 -20.95 -44.21 -3.12
N ALA A 69 -21.09 -45.39 -2.50
CA ALA A 69 -22.29 -45.76 -1.74
C ALA A 69 -22.33 -45.14 -0.32
N GLY A 70 -21.23 -44.54 0.13
CA GLY A 70 -21.11 -43.78 1.39
C GLY A 70 -21.05 -42.28 1.12
N LEU A 71 -20.05 -41.59 1.68
CA LEU A 71 -19.87 -40.14 1.48
C LEU A 71 -19.22 -39.79 0.11
N GLY A 72 -18.94 -40.79 -0.73
CA GLY A 72 -18.08 -40.63 -1.90
C GLY A 72 -16.63 -40.38 -1.48
N TRP A 73 -15.83 -39.73 -2.33
CA TRP A 73 -14.48 -39.30 -1.96
C TRP A 73 -14.55 -38.02 -1.11
N ALA A 74 -14.61 -38.16 0.22
CA ALA A 74 -14.80 -37.05 1.16
C ALA A 74 -13.78 -36.98 2.33
N PRO A 75 -12.49 -37.31 2.19
CA PRO A 75 -11.52 -37.08 3.26
C PRO A 75 -11.41 -35.58 3.58
N ALA A 76 -11.63 -35.21 4.85
CA ALA A 76 -11.70 -33.81 5.29
C ALA A 76 -11.11 -33.63 6.71
N GLY A 77 -10.49 -32.47 6.96
CA GLY A 77 -9.90 -32.13 8.27
C GLY A 77 -8.56 -32.85 8.55
N GLY A 78 -7.68 -32.17 9.30
CA GLY A 78 -6.36 -32.70 9.66
C GLY A 78 -5.41 -32.95 8.47
N VAL A 79 -4.24 -33.53 8.75
CA VAL A 79 -3.20 -33.79 7.73
C VAL A 79 -3.65 -34.85 6.70
N LEU A 80 -4.33 -35.90 7.17
CA LEU A 80 -4.85 -36.98 6.32
C LEU A 80 -5.99 -36.51 5.41
N GLY A 81 -6.85 -35.58 5.88
CA GLY A 81 -7.86 -34.94 5.04
C GLY A 81 -7.24 -34.10 3.92
N VAL A 82 -6.20 -33.31 4.22
CA VAL A 82 -5.51 -32.48 3.20
C VAL A 82 -4.82 -33.36 2.13
N LEU A 83 -4.16 -34.44 2.55
CA LEU A 83 -3.52 -35.38 1.62
C LEU A 83 -4.55 -36.17 0.80
N GLY A 84 -5.63 -36.64 1.45
CA GLY A 84 -6.73 -37.34 0.80
C GLY A 84 -7.48 -36.47 -0.21
N ALA A 85 -7.73 -35.20 0.10
CA ALA A 85 -8.39 -34.26 -0.82
C ALA A 85 -7.56 -34.05 -2.10
N LYS A 86 -6.23 -33.91 -1.97
CA LYS A 86 -5.31 -33.82 -3.12
C LYS A 86 -5.36 -35.08 -4.00
N LEU A 87 -5.41 -36.27 -3.40
CA LEU A 87 -5.47 -37.54 -4.13
C LEU A 87 -6.78 -37.72 -4.92
N GLY A 88 -7.93 -37.35 -4.35
CA GLY A 88 -9.22 -37.39 -5.06
C GLY A 88 -9.37 -36.34 -6.15
N GLY A 89 -8.68 -35.20 -6.01
CA GLY A 89 -8.58 -34.18 -7.05
C GLY A 89 -8.09 -34.75 -8.38
N PHE A 90 -7.11 -35.66 -8.34
CA PHE A 90 -6.56 -36.36 -9.51
C PHE A 90 -7.43 -37.51 -10.04
N ALA A 91 -8.16 -38.20 -9.17
CA ALA A 91 -8.91 -39.41 -9.51
C ALA A 91 -10.33 -39.16 -10.08
N GLY A 92 -10.79 -37.91 -10.15
CA GLY A 92 -12.09 -37.58 -10.76
C GLY A 92 -13.32 -37.87 -9.88
N THR A 93 -13.17 -38.56 -8.75
CA THR A 93 -14.25 -39.17 -7.97
C THR A 93 -15.18 -38.14 -7.29
N PRO A 94 -16.52 -38.31 -7.34
CA PRO A 94 -17.47 -37.38 -6.75
C PRO A 94 -17.52 -37.48 -5.21
N SER A 95 -17.83 -36.35 -4.56
CA SER A 95 -18.02 -36.22 -3.11
C SER A 95 -19.48 -35.86 -2.82
N LEU A 96 -20.15 -36.61 -1.96
CA LEU A 96 -21.56 -36.38 -1.63
C LEU A 96 -21.79 -35.01 -0.95
N PRO A 97 -21.02 -34.60 0.07
CA PRO A 97 -21.15 -33.25 0.65
C PRO A 97 -21.03 -32.13 -0.40
N VAL A 98 -20.06 -32.25 -1.31
CA VAL A 98 -19.86 -31.26 -2.39
C VAL A 98 -21.02 -31.28 -3.37
N ALA A 99 -21.49 -32.46 -3.79
CA ALA A 99 -22.62 -32.57 -4.71
C ALA A 99 -23.89 -31.91 -4.13
N VAL A 100 -24.23 -32.21 -2.87
CA VAL A 100 -25.39 -31.61 -2.20
C VAL A 100 -25.23 -30.09 -2.09
N MET A 101 -24.04 -29.59 -1.72
CA MET A 101 -23.79 -28.14 -1.65
C MET A 101 -23.87 -27.45 -3.02
N THR A 102 -23.32 -28.07 -4.07
CA THR A 102 -23.42 -27.51 -5.43
C THR A 102 -24.86 -27.45 -5.91
N THR A 103 -25.71 -28.41 -5.53
CA THR A 103 -27.15 -28.35 -5.80
C THR A 103 -27.83 -27.20 -5.05
N SER A 104 -27.50 -26.98 -3.78
CA SER A 104 -27.97 -25.82 -3.01
C SER A 104 -27.64 -24.50 -3.71
N LEU A 105 -26.38 -24.29 -4.11
CA LEU A 105 -25.95 -23.08 -4.83
C LEU A 105 -26.67 -22.89 -6.16
N ARG A 106 -26.89 -23.98 -6.92
CA ARG A 106 -27.67 -23.92 -8.18
C ARG A 106 -29.12 -23.51 -7.93
N LEU A 107 -29.76 -23.98 -6.85
CA LEU A 107 -31.11 -23.56 -6.48
C LEU A 107 -31.17 -22.08 -6.08
N ARG A 108 -30.14 -21.54 -5.43
CA ARG A 108 -30.04 -20.10 -5.13
C ARG A 108 -29.95 -19.27 -6.40
N ILE A 109 -29.05 -19.65 -7.31
CA ILE A 109 -28.91 -18.99 -8.62
C ILE A 109 -30.24 -19.03 -9.37
N ALA A 110 -30.94 -20.18 -9.36
CA ALA A 110 -32.26 -20.31 -9.98
C ALA A 110 -33.33 -19.44 -9.30
N ALA A 111 -33.29 -19.32 -7.97
CA ALA A 111 -34.22 -18.47 -7.23
C ALA A 111 -34.03 -16.98 -7.58
N VAL A 112 -32.78 -16.51 -7.63
CA VAL A 112 -32.45 -15.14 -8.05
C VAL A 112 -32.85 -14.91 -9.51
N ALA A 113 -32.55 -15.85 -10.40
CA ALA A 113 -32.93 -15.78 -11.81
C ALA A 113 -34.45 -15.71 -12.04
N LEU A 114 -35.25 -16.34 -11.17
CA LEU A 114 -36.72 -16.24 -11.22
C LEU A 114 -37.23 -14.91 -10.66
N ALA A 115 -36.56 -14.33 -9.67
CA ALA A 115 -36.88 -13.02 -9.11
C ALA A 115 -36.47 -11.87 -10.05
N GLU A 116 -35.43 -12.09 -10.86
CA GLU A 116 -34.85 -11.09 -11.78
C GLU A 116 -34.79 -11.64 -13.22
N PRO A 117 -35.88 -11.51 -14.01
CA PRO A 117 -35.97 -12.06 -15.37
C PRO A 117 -34.84 -11.61 -16.30
N ALA A 118 -34.29 -10.41 -16.08
CA ALA A 118 -33.15 -9.85 -16.80
C ALA A 118 -31.91 -10.76 -16.81
N LEU A 119 -31.72 -11.60 -15.78
CA LEU A 119 -30.62 -12.57 -15.72
C LEU A 119 -30.81 -13.76 -16.68
N THR A 120 -32.06 -14.08 -17.03
CA THR A 120 -32.41 -15.23 -17.88
C THR A 120 -32.71 -14.86 -19.33
N GLU A 121 -33.14 -13.63 -19.58
CA GLU A 121 -33.37 -13.10 -20.94
C GLU A 121 -32.07 -12.95 -21.74
N ASP A 122 -30.96 -12.77 -21.03
CA ASP A 122 -29.65 -12.62 -21.62
C ASP A 122 -28.99 -13.98 -21.94
N PRO A 123 -28.78 -14.31 -23.22
CA PRO A 123 -28.22 -15.61 -23.61
C PRO A 123 -26.76 -15.81 -23.17
N LEU A 124 -25.97 -14.75 -22.97
CA LEU A 124 -24.58 -14.86 -22.50
C LEU A 124 -24.52 -15.09 -21.00
N VAL A 125 -25.36 -14.40 -20.22
CA VAL A 125 -25.47 -14.59 -18.77
C VAL A 125 -26.08 -15.97 -18.47
N ARG A 126 -27.14 -16.36 -19.18
CA ARG A 126 -27.73 -17.70 -19.07
C ARG A 126 -26.72 -18.80 -19.36
N ARG A 127 -25.94 -18.67 -20.44
CA ARG A 127 -24.87 -19.63 -20.78
C ARG A 127 -23.79 -19.67 -19.69
N LEU A 128 -23.47 -18.54 -19.06
CA LEU A 128 -22.49 -18.49 -17.98
C LEU A 128 -23.02 -19.17 -16.70
N VAL A 129 -24.29 -18.93 -16.35
CA VAL A 129 -24.98 -19.60 -15.23
C VAL A 129 -25.09 -21.11 -15.47
N GLU A 130 -25.47 -21.54 -16.68
CA GLU A 130 -25.51 -22.95 -17.09
C GLU A 130 -24.11 -23.59 -17.03
N ALA A 131 -23.08 -22.91 -17.56
CA ALA A 131 -21.70 -23.38 -17.53
C ALA A 131 -21.10 -23.43 -16.12
N ALA A 132 -21.52 -22.54 -15.21
CA ALA A 132 -21.20 -22.62 -13.79
C ALA A 132 -21.83 -23.88 -13.17
N GLY A 133 -23.06 -24.22 -13.59
CA GLY A 133 -23.75 -25.44 -13.26
C GLY A 133 -23.00 -26.70 -13.72
N GLU A 134 -22.59 -26.83 -14.98
CA GLU A 134 -22.12 -28.10 -15.56
C GLU A 134 -20.68 -28.52 -15.18
N GLY A 135 -19.87 -27.60 -14.66
CA GLY A 135 -18.53 -27.90 -14.13
C GLY A 135 -17.40 -27.76 -15.14
N ARG A 136 -16.52 -26.78 -14.86
CA ARG A 136 -15.21 -26.45 -15.47
C ARG A 136 -15.13 -26.19 -16.98
N SER A 137 -15.66 -27.04 -17.85
CA SER A 137 -15.48 -26.90 -19.31
C SER A 137 -16.50 -25.91 -19.89
N GLY A 138 -16.20 -24.61 -19.81
CA GLY A 138 -17.00 -23.59 -20.52
C GLY A 138 -17.13 -22.26 -19.78
N MET A 139 -17.04 -22.24 -18.44
CA MET A 139 -17.25 -21.02 -17.66
C MET A 139 -16.25 -19.90 -17.97
N LEU A 140 -14.95 -20.23 -18.13
CA LEU A 140 -13.94 -19.26 -18.56
C LEU A 140 -14.18 -18.77 -20.00
N GLY A 141 -14.75 -19.61 -20.87
CA GLY A 141 -15.13 -19.23 -22.22
C GLY A 141 -16.32 -18.29 -22.21
N ALA A 142 -17.41 -18.67 -21.52
CA ALA A 142 -18.62 -17.88 -21.38
C ALA A 142 -18.35 -16.53 -20.69
N LEU A 143 -17.49 -16.48 -19.67
CA LEU A 143 -17.09 -15.22 -19.04
C LEU A 143 -16.26 -14.36 -19.99
N ARG A 144 -15.33 -14.95 -20.77
CA ARG A 144 -14.59 -14.21 -21.79
C ARG A 144 -15.50 -13.66 -22.89
N ASP A 145 -16.47 -14.44 -23.33
CA ASP A 145 -17.46 -14.03 -24.33
C ASP A 145 -18.31 -12.86 -23.80
N LEU A 146 -18.77 -12.93 -22.54
CA LEU A 146 -19.52 -11.86 -21.88
C LEU A 146 -18.67 -10.57 -21.71
N VAL A 147 -17.39 -10.72 -21.35
CA VAL A 147 -16.45 -9.58 -21.25
C VAL A 147 -16.12 -9.00 -22.62
N ALA A 148 -16.03 -9.83 -23.67
CA ALA A 148 -15.77 -9.37 -25.03
C ALA A 148 -16.96 -8.58 -25.60
N ASP A 149 -18.19 -8.97 -25.27
CA ASP A 149 -19.42 -8.29 -25.69
C ASP A 149 -19.63 -6.95 -24.94
N ARG A 150 -19.45 -6.96 -23.61
CA ARG A 150 -19.90 -5.85 -22.74
C ARG A 150 -18.79 -5.10 -22.01
N GLY A 151 -17.55 -5.50 -22.22
CA GLY A 151 -16.44 -5.10 -21.37
C GLY A 151 -16.53 -5.70 -19.97
N ALA A 152 -15.48 -5.50 -19.17
CA ALA A 152 -15.39 -6.06 -17.82
C ALA A 152 -16.47 -5.51 -16.86
N ALA A 153 -16.76 -4.22 -16.94
CA ALA A 153 -17.75 -3.56 -16.09
C ALA A 153 -19.18 -4.06 -16.37
N GLY A 154 -19.56 -4.17 -17.65
CA GLY A 154 -20.87 -4.71 -18.04
C GLY A 154 -21.02 -6.19 -17.69
N ALA A 155 -19.96 -6.98 -17.83
CA ALA A 155 -19.97 -8.39 -17.41
C ALA A 155 -20.14 -8.55 -15.88
N LEU A 156 -19.45 -7.73 -15.07
CA LEU A 156 -19.61 -7.74 -13.62
C LEU A 156 -21.00 -7.30 -13.18
N SER A 157 -21.55 -6.26 -13.82
CA SER A 157 -22.90 -5.77 -13.56
C SER A 157 -23.94 -6.86 -13.78
N ALA A 158 -23.83 -7.59 -14.89
CA ALA A 158 -24.73 -8.66 -15.25
C ALA A 158 -24.64 -9.89 -14.33
N LEU A 159 -23.50 -10.09 -13.66
CA LEU A 159 -23.28 -11.20 -12.73
C LEU A 159 -23.49 -10.85 -11.27
N SER A 160 -23.58 -9.56 -10.94
CA SER A 160 -23.61 -9.09 -9.55
C SER A 160 -24.64 -9.81 -8.67
N PRO A 161 -25.91 -10.03 -9.09
CA PRO A 161 -26.90 -10.66 -8.22
C PRO A 161 -26.57 -12.11 -7.81
N VAL A 162 -25.73 -12.80 -8.60
CA VAL A 162 -25.34 -14.21 -8.39
C VAL A 162 -23.84 -14.40 -8.22
N PHE A 163 -23.12 -13.30 -7.99
CA PHE A 163 -21.65 -13.27 -8.04
C PHE A 163 -21.04 -14.19 -6.98
N SER A 164 -21.53 -14.12 -5.74
CA SER A 164 -21.07 -14.93 -4.62
C SER A 164 -21.35 -16.42 -4.81
N GLU A 165 -22.53 -16.78 -5.33
CA GLU A 165 -22.89 -18.16 -5.65
C GLU A 165 -22.02 -18.73 -6.75
N VAL A 166 -21.77 -17.97 -7.83
CA VAL A 166 -20.90 -18.40 -8.94
C VAL A 166 -19.46 -18.59 -8.46
N LEU A 167 -18.96 -17.72 -7.60
CA LEU A 167 -17.62 -17.87 -7.00
C LEU A 167 -17.53 -19.09 -6.07
N ALA A 168 -18.53 -19.31 -5.20
CA ALA A 168 -18.58 -20.49 -4.34
C ALA A 168 -18.66 -21.78 -5.15
N LEU A 169 -19.49 -21.80 -6.20
CA LEU A 169 -19.66 -22.94 -7.09
C LEU A 169 -18.37 -23.23 -7.84
N ARG A 170 -17.68 -22.20 -8.36
CA ARG A 170 -16.37 -22.34 -8.99
C ARG A 170 -15.36 -22.95 -8.02
N ALA A 171 -15.26 -22.41 -6.80
CA ALA A 171 -14.26 -22.85 -5.82
C ALA A 171 -14.49 -24.31 -5.40
N LEU A 172 -15.74 -24.72 -5.16
CA LEU A 172 -16.09 -26.13 -4.87
C LEU A 172 -15.78 -27.08 -6.03
N LEU A 173 -15.93 -26.62 -7.29
CA LEU A 173 -15.73 -27.44 -8.48
C LEU A 173 -14.27 -27.48 -8.97
N ASP A 174 -13.45 -26.46 -8.67
CA ASP A 174 -12.02 -26.39 -9.03
C ASP A 174 -11.17 -27.35 -8.20
N ARG A 175 -11.70 -27.89 -7.08
CA ARG A 175 -11.04 -28.88 -6.20
C ARG A 175 -9.67 -28.41 -5.71
N ASN A 176 -9.49 -27.09 -5.56
CA ASN A 176 -8.29 -26.51 -5.00
C ASN A 176 -8.43 -26.42 -3.47
N PRO A 177 -7.70 -27.24 -2.68
CA PRO A 177 -7.87 -27.31 -1.23
C PRO A 177 -7.54 -26.00 -0.50
N LEU A 178 -6.87 -25.06 -1.16
CA LEU A 178 -6.58 -23.72 -0.60
C LEU A 178 -7.80 -22.80 -0.58
N ASN A 179 -8.79 -23.05 -1.44
CA ASN A 179 -9.98 -22.20 -1.61
C ASN A 179 -11.26 -22.89 -1.11
N ASP A 180 -11.24 -24.21 -0.91
CA ASP A 180 -12.40 -25.01 -0.46
C ASP A 180 -13.00 -24.49 0.85
N HIS A 181 -12.17 -24.09 1.83
CA HIS A 181 -12.69 -23.59 3.10
C HIS A 181 -13.53 -22.33 2.94
N THR A 182 -13.04 -21.36 2.15
CA THR A 182 -13.75 -20.13 1.81
C THR A 182 -15.06 -20.44 1.08
N ALA A 183 -15.05 -21.36 0.12
CA ALA A 183 -16.24 -21.76 -0.61
C ALA A 183 -17.33 -22.34 0.32
N TRP A 184 -16.92 -23.18 1.29
CA TRP A 184 -17.84 -23.73 2.28
C TRP A 184 -18.38 -22.66 3.22
N LEU A 185 -17.60 -21.67 3.63
CA LEU A 185 -18.06 -20.56 4.48
C LEU A 185 -19.12 -19.71 3.78
N ILE A 186 -18.86 -19.33 2.53
CA ILE A 186 -19.81 -18.60 1.67
C ILE A 186 -21.08 -19.43 1.46
N ALA A 187 -20.94 -20.70 1.08
CA ALA A 187 -22.08 -21.55 0.73
C ALA A 187 -22.94 -21.95 1.95
N THR A 188 -22.35 -21.99 3.15
CA THR A 188 -23.09 -22.29 4.40
C THR A 188 -23.55 -21.06 5.16
N GLY A 189 -23.16 -19.85 4.73
CA GLY A 189 -23.42 -18.63 5.49
C GLY A 189 -22.82 -18.67 6.90
N ALA A 190 -21.81 -19.51 7.13
CA ALA A 190 -21.23 -19.75 8.45
C ALA A 190 -20.08 -18.79 8.80
N GLY A 191 -19.65 -17.94 7.85
CA GLY A 191 -18.62 -16.95 8.07
C GLY A 191 -18.16 -16.27 6.78
N ALA A 192 -17.36 -15.22 6.95
CA ALA A 192 -16.86 -14.44 5.83
C ALA A 192 -15.80 -15.17 5.01
N ALA A 193 -15.63 -14.76 3.75
CA ALA A 193 -14.61 -15.30 2.87
C ALA A 193 -13.19 -15.22 3.50
N THR A 194 -12.53 -16.36 3.75
CA THR A 194 -11.19 -16.39 4.38
C THR A 194 -10.02 -16.28 3.41
N ALA A 195 -10.31 -16.12 2.12
CA ALA A 195 -9.34 -15.94 1.05
C ALA A 195 -9.90 -14.96 0.03
N ASP A 196 -9.02 -14.18 -0.59
CA ASP A 196 -9.38 -13.22 -1.62
C ASP A 196 -10.05 -13.95 -2.81
N PRO A 197 -11.29 -13.60 -3.19
CA PRO A 197 -12.05 -14.36 -4.18
C PRO A 197 -11.47 -14.29 -5.60
N LEU A 198 -10.64 -13.28 -5.88
CA LEU A 198 -10.02 -13.06 -7.20
C LEU A 198 -8.68 -13.80 -7.35
N THR A 199 -7.85 -13.79 -6.32
CA THR A 199 -6.47 -14.33 -6.32
C THR A 199 -6.35 -15.69 -5.63
N GLY A 200 -7.32 -16.08 -4.80
CA GLY A 200 -7.29 -17.30 -3.99
C GLY A 200 -6.28 -17.26 -2.84
N LEU A 201 -5.65 -16.11 -2.58
CA LEU A 201 -4.71 -15.97 -1.46
C LEU A 201 -5.47 -15.87 -0.15
N SER A 202 -5.06 -16.64 0.87
CA SER A 202 -5.72 -16.57 2.18
C SER A 202 -5.61 -15.18 2.80
N ASN A 203 -6.68 -14.69 3.44
CA ASN A 203 -6.69 -13.40 4.15
C ASN A 203 -5.64 -13.35 5.25
N ARG A 204 -5.24 -14.49 5.84
CA ARG A 204 -4.12 -14.57 6.79
C ARG A 204 -2.76 -14.27 6.14
N ALA A 205 -2.54 -14.72 4.90
CA ALA A 205 -1.33 -14.39 4.16
C ALA A 205 -1.31 -12.91 3.79
N ILE A 206 -2.46 -12.36 3.41
CA ILE A 206 -2.60 -10.93 3.10
C ILE A 206 -2.46 -10.06 4.35
N ALA A 207 -3.08 -10.43 5.48
CA ALA A 207 -2.92 -9.76 6.78
C ALA A 207 -1.46 -9.74 7.27
N ARG A 208 -0.61 -10.70 6.86
CA ARG A 208 0.84 -10.65 7.14
C ARG A 208 1.60 -9.63 6.30
N LEU A 209 1.08 -9.32 5.10
CA LEU A 209 1.57 -8.26 4.22
C LEU A 209 1.02 -6.90 4.68
N ASP A 210 -0.18 -6.88 5.22
CA ASP A 210 -0.89 -5.70 5.69
C ASP A 210 -0.52 -5.30 7.13
N ARG A 211 0.69 -4.75 7.29
CA ARG A 211 1.31 -4.42 8.60
C ARG A 211 1.10 -2.98 9.06
N GLY A 212 0.40 -2.16 8.29
CA GLY A 212 0.28 -0.74 8.56
C GLY A 212 -0.32 -0.49 9.94
N ARG A 213 0.36 0.21 10.84
CA ARG A 213 -0.17 0.48 12.19
C ARG A 213 -1.38 1.42 12.18
N GLY A 214 -1.76 1.96 11.03
CA GLY A 214 -2.65 3.10 10.87
C GLY A 214 -1.98 4.40 11.33
N ALA A 215 -2.30 5.52 10.74
CA ALA A 215 -2.06 6.85 11.32
C ALA A 215 -3.09 7.84 10.79
N ALA A 216 -3.37 8.86 11.59
CA ALA A 216 -4.25 9.95 11.22
C ALA A 216 -3.53 11.27 11.51
N LEU A 217 -3.51 12.17 10.52
CA LEU A 217 -3.01 13.53 10.67
C LEU A 217 -4.15 14.50 10.39
N ARG A 218 -4.22 15.59 11.16
CA ARG A 218 -5.21 16.64 10.90
C ARG A 218 -4.96 17.25 9.54
N ALA A 219 -6.03 17.44 8.78
CA ALA A 219 -6.03 18.12 7.51
C ALA A 219 -7.01 19.29 7.56
N GLU A 220 -6.73 20.31 6.75
CA GLU A 220 -7.65 21.42 6.56
C GLU A 220 -8.47 21.20 5.29
N PRO A 221 -9.80 21.36 5.31
CA PRO A 221 -10.61 21.28 4.11
C PRO A 221 -10.28 22.46 3.19
N THR A 222 -10.36 22.23 1.88
CA THR A 222 -10.33 23.32 0.91
C THR A 222 -11.56 24.22 1.07
N ALA A 223 -11.48 25.48 0.62
CA ALA A 223 -12.62 26.41 0.71
C ALA A 223 -13.88 25.87 0.00
N ALA A 224 -13.71 25.13 -1.10
CA ALA A 224 -14.81 24.51 -1.83
C ALA A 224 -15.45 23.34 -1.05
N GLU A 225 -14.66 22.51 -0.37
CA GLU A 225 -15.19 21.44 0.50
C GLU A 225 -15.89 22.04 1.71
N ALA A 226 -15.26 23.01 2.37
CA ALA A 226 -15.82 23.67 3.55
C ALA A 226 -17.19 24.32 3.27
N ALA A 227 -17.38 24.86 2.06
CA ALA A 227 -18.64 25.45 1.61
C ALA A 227 -19.76 24.42 1.33
N ARG A 228 -19.40 23.14 1.07
CA ARG A 228 -20.37 22.06 0.84
C ARG A 228 -20.82 21.38 2.12
N PHE A 229 -20.04 21.50 3.19
CA PHE A 229 -20.34 20.80 4.44
C PHE A 229 -21.59 21.35 5.12
N CYS A 230 -22.43 20.45 5.62
CA CYS A 230 -23.69 20.76 6.27
C CYS A 230 -23.49 21.63 7.53
N ALA A 231 -24.34 22.63 7.71
CA ALA A 231 -24.39 23.42 8.95
C ALA A 231 -25.21 22.70 10.04
N GLU A 232 -26.24 21.96 9.62
CA GLU A 232 -27.07 21.12 10.47
C GLU A 232 -26.96 19.66 10.04
N ALA A 233 -26.63 18.80 11.00
CA ALA A 233 -26.58 17.37 10.79
C ALA A 233 -28.00 16.82 10.58
N SER A 234 -28.13 16.05 9.52
CA SER A 234 -29.27 15.22 9.14
C SER A 234 -28.72 14.05 8.32
N LEU A 235 -29.51 13.00 8.06
CA LEU A 235 -29.03 11.89 7.22
C LEU A 235 -28.45 12.40 5.89
N LEU A 236 -29.21 13.18 5.12
CA LEU A 236 -28.75 13.71 3.84
C LEU A 236 -27.58 14.69 3.98
N GLY A 237 -27.57 15.53 5.03
CA GLY A 237 -26.44 16.42 5.30
C GLY A 237 -25.13 15.67 5.57
N LEU A 238 -25.20 14.60 6.37
CA LEU A 238 -24.06 13.74 6.67
C LEU A 238 -23.60 12.95 5.44
N LEU A 239 -24.52 12.49 4.59
CA LEU A 239 -24.18 11.89 3.30
C LEU A 239 -23.51 12.91 2.36
N GLY A 240 -24.00 14.15 2.34
CA GLY A 240 -23.39 15.26 1.61
C GLY A 240 -21.95 15.55 2.05
N ASP A 241 -21.70 15.56 3.37
CA ASP A 241 -20.35 15.70 3.94
C ASP A 241 -19.45 14.52 3.54
N LEU A 242 -19.98 13.30 3.62
CA LEU A 242 -19.27 12.08 3.23
C LEU A 242 -18.88 12.10 1.73
N ILE A 243 -19.78 12.59 0.86
CA ILE A 243 -19.52 12.83 -0.57
C ILE A 243 -18.46 13.92 -0.76
N ALA A 244 -18.55 15.02 -0.02
CA ALA A 244 -17.61 16.12 -0.14
C ALA A 244 -16.17 15.73 0.23
N VAL A 245 -16.00 14.85 1.23
CA VAL A 245 -14.68 14.27 1.57
C VAL A 245 -14.24 13.28 0.47
N GLY A 246 -15.16 12.42 0.03
CA GLY A 246 -14.94 11.46 -1.05
C GLY A 246 -13.86 10.40 -0.75
N PRO A 247 -13.60 9.48 -1.69
CA PRO A 247 -12.67 8.38 -1.50
C PRO A 247 -11.20 8.81 -1.65
N THR A 248 -10.77 9.68 -0.74
CA THR A 248 -9.48 10.38 -0.78
C THR A 248 -8.49 9.91 0.28
N GLY A 249 -8.82 8.84 1.02
CA GLY A 249 -8.04 8.43 2.18
C GLY A 249 -8.22 9.38 3.37
N ARG A 250 -9.33 10.13 3.42
CA ARG A 250 -9.65 11.08 4.49
C ARG A 250 -10.92 10.67 5.22
N ALA A 251 -11.05 11.10 6.46
CA ALA A 251 -12.27 10.93 7.28
C ALA A 251 -12.63 12.22 8.01
N LEU A 252 -13.90 12.40 8.33
CA LEU A 252 -14.41 13.59 9.01
C LEU A 252 -15.02 13.21 10.35
N LEU A 253 -14.61 13.91 11.42
CA LEU A 253 -15.26 13.83 12.72
C LEU A 253 -16.02 15.10 13.02
N LEU A 254 -17.28 14.94 13.45
CA LEU A 254 -18.20 16.02 13.76
C LEU A 254 -18.59 15.96 15.24
N THR A 255 -18.78 17.14 15.83
CA THR A 255 -19.55 17.29 17.06
C THR A 255 -20.86 17.97 16.69
N VAL A 256 -21.96 17.35 17.07
CA VAL A 256 -23.32 17.79 16.78
C VAL A 256 -24.02 18.07 18.10
N ARG A 257 -24.73 19.20 18.18
CA ARG A 257 -25.65 19.44 19.28
C ARG A 257 -27.02 18.90 18.91
N GLY A 258 -27.43 17.82 19.57
CA GLY A 258 -28.73 17.19 19.35
C GLY A 258 -29.90 18.09 19.79
N PRO A 259 -31.14 17.68 19.49
CA PRO A 259 -32.33 18.47 19.79
C PRO A 259 -32.59 18.62 21.29
N ASP A 260 -32.06 17.69 22.09
CA ASP A 260 -32.06 17.72 23.56
C ASP A 260 -30.92 18.56 24.17
N GLY A 261 -30.12 19.22 23.33
CA GLY A 261 -28.98 20.04 23.74
C GLY A 261 -27.72 19.24 24.07
N ALA A 262 -27.76 17.90 24.02
CA ALA A 262 -26.59 17.06 24.28
C ALA A 262 -25.61 17.09 23.10
N GLU A 263 -24.31 17.09 23.40
CA GLU A 263 -23.26 16.98 22.39
C GLU A 263 -23.00 15.51 22.05
N ARG A 264 -23.09 15.19 20.76
CA ARG A 264 -22.87 13.84 20.21
C ARG A 264 -21.86 13.89 19.08
N TYR A 265 -21.24 12.77 18.79
CA TYR A 265 -20.13 12.69 17.85
C TYR A 265 -20.46 11.80 16.67
N VAL A 266 -20.04 12.19 15.48
CA VAL A 266 -20.25 11.41 14.24
C VAL A 266 -18.91 11.22 13.54
N LEU A 267 -18.57 9.97 13.22
CA LEU A 267 -17.47 9.64 12.31
C LEU A 267 -18.04 9.35 10.92
N LEU A 268 -17.53 10.08 9.92
CA LEU A 268 -17.81 9.85 8.51
C LEU A 268 -16.57 9.24 7.83
N ALA A 269 -16.70 8.00 7.34
CA ALA A 269 -15.62 7.22 6.73
C ALA A 269 -15.95 6.84 5.27
N PRO A 270 -15.47 7.58 4.27
CA PRO A 270 -15.70 7.28 2.86
C PRO A 270 -15.05 5.97 2.40
N GLY A 271 -15.38 5.53 1.18
CA GLY A 271 -14.65 4.47 0.50
C GLY A 271 -13.20 4.84 0.18
N MET A 272 -12.46 3.93 -0.46
CA MET A 272 -11.08 4.17 -0.90
C MET A 272 -11.01 4.35 -2.42
N ARG A 273 -9.98 5.06 -2.92
CA ARG A 273 -9.82 5.31 -4.35
C ARG A 273 -9.48 4.02 -5.10
N LEU A 274 -10.11 3.80 -6.25
CA LEU A 274 -9.68 2.77 -7.19
C LEU A 274 -8.41 3.25 -7.91
N GLY A 275 -7.22 2.72 -7.58
CA GLY A 275 -5.95 3.23 -8.12
C GLY A 275 -4.74 2.30 -7.97
N ALA A 276 -3.62 2.69 -8.59
CA ALA A 276 -2.34 1.98 -8.54
C ALA A 276 -1.60 2.22 -7.21
N PRO A 277 -0.79 1.26 -6.73
CA PRO A 277 -0.12 1.34 -5.44
C PRO A 277 0.72 2.59 -5.29
N ASP A 278 0.35 3.49 -4.39
CA ASP A 278 1.28 4.44 -3.81
C ASP A 278 1.37 4.17 -2.30
N GLY A 279 2.59 3.92 -1.81
CA GLY A 279 2.82 3.58 -0.40
C GLY A 279 2.59 4.75 0.57
N ALA A 280 1.77 5.73 0.18
CA ALA A 280 1.52 6.97 0.89
C ALA A 280 0.08 7.08 1.42
N SER A 281 -0.84 6.18 1.05
CA SER A 281 -2.21 6.12 1.57
C SER A 281 -2.68 4.66 1.66
N PRO A 282 -3.60 4.27 2.56
CA PRO A 282 -4.24 2.93 2.58
C PRO A 282 -5.05 2.59 1.31
N ALA A 283 -4.93 3.41 0.26
CA ALA A 283 -5.82 3.51 -0.89
C ALA A 283 -5.47 2.54 -2.02
N ASP A 284 -5.08 1.31 -1.67
CA ASP A 284 -4.66 0.31 -2.63
C ASP A 284 -5.71 -0.76 -2.81
N LEU A 285 -6.26 -0.88 -4.02
CA LEU A 285 -7.35 -1.77 -4.42
C LEU A 285 -7.13 -3.24 -3.98
N LEU A 286 -5.90 -3.76 -4.03
CA LEU A 286 -5.61 -5.14 -3.61
C LEU A 286 -5.49 -5.31 -2.07
N GLY A 287 -5.13 -4.25 -1.34
CA GLY A 287 -5.10 -4.23 0.13
C GLY A 287 -6.46 -3.88 0.73
N ALA A 288 -7.16 -2.91 0.16
CA ALA A 288 -8.48 -2.45 0.58
C ALA A 288 -9.50 -3.59 0.55
N PHE A 289 -9.59 -4.38 -0.54
CA PHE A 289 -10.57 -5.47 -0.66
C PHE A 289 -10.32 -6.65 0.28
N SER A 290 -9.06 -6.93 0.62
CA SER A 290 -8.72 -8.00 1.56
C SER A 290 -8.80 -7.55 3.02
N SER A 291 -8.70 -6.24 3.28
CA SER A 291 -8.81 -5.63 4.61
C SER A 291 -10.28 -5.42 5.04
N THR A 292 -11.22 -5.25 4.11
CA THR A 292 -12.65 -5.09 4.42
C THR A 292 -13.26 -6.32 5.07
N VAL A 293 -12.81 -7.51 4.68
CA VAL A 293 -13.27 -8.80 5.23
C VAL A 293 -12.57 -9.15 6.55
N GLN A 294 -11.53 -8.39 6.95
CA GLN A 294 -10.83 -8.62 8.22
C GLN A 294 -11.53 -7.91 9.38
N ASP A 295 -11.41 -8.47 10.59
CA ASP A 295 -11.92 -7.84 11.81
C ASP A 295 -11.19 -6.52 12.12
N SER A 296 -9.94 -6.35 11.65
CA SER A 296 -9.23 -5.06 11.72
C SER A 296 -8.22 -4.90 10.58
N GLY A 297 -8.11 -3.69 10.03
CA GLY A 297 -7.16 -3.32 8.96
C GLY A 297 -6.53 -1.94 9.21
N PRO A 298 -5.57 -1.47 8.39
CA PRO A 298 -4.94 -0.16 8.55
C PRO A 298 -5.95 0.97 8.57
N TYR A 299 -7.01 0.87 7.78
CA TYR A 299 -8.06 1.88 7.72
C TYR A 299 -8.80 2.00 9.05
N SER A 300 -9.33 0.91 9.62
CA SER A 300 -9.99 0.96 10.94
C SER A 300 -9.02 1.41 12.05
N ARG A 301 -7.75 0.98 12.02
CA ARG A 301 -6.72 1.46 12.95
C ARG A 301 -6.43 2.96 12.82
N ALA A 302 -6.44 3.49 11.59
CA ALA A 302 -6.26 4.93 11.34
C ALA A 302 -7.47 5.73 11.83
N LEU A 303 -8.69 5.23 11.61
CA LEU A 303 -9.92 5.85 12.14
C LEU A 303 -9.94 5.87 13.67
N ALA A 304 -9.52 4.80 14.34
CA ALA A 304 -9.38 4.78 15.80
C ALA A 304 -8.43 5.89 16.30
N LYS A 305 -7.31 6.12 15.59
CA LYS A 305 -6.37 7.20 15.90
C LYS A 305 -6.95 8.60 15.64
N ALA A 306 -7.79 8.75 14.63
CA ALA A 306 -8.53 9.99 14.39
C ALA A 306 -9.52 10.28 15.54
N ILE A 307 -10.26 9.27 15.99
CA ILE A 307 -11.15 9.36 17.16
C ILE A 307 -10.37 9.79 18.41
N ASP A 308 -9.22 9.14 18.67
CA ASP A 308 -8.37 9.47 19.81
C ASP A 308 -7.84 10.92 19.76
N ASP A 309 -7.37 11.38 18.60
CA ASP A 309 -6.89 12.76 18.43
C ASP A 309 -8.02 13.80 18.52
N TYR A 310 -9.26 13.44 18.16
CA TYR A 310 -10.39 14.35 18.26
C TYR A 310 -10.72 14.74 19.71
N ARG A 311 -10.34 13.89 20.67
CA ARG A 311 -10.57 14.04 22.13
C ARG A 311 -12.05 13.99 22.52
N ILE A 312 -12.76 13.00 22.01
CA ILE A 312 -14.13 12.70 22.45
C ILE A 312 -14.12 12.37 23.96
N PRO A 313 -15.03 12.92 24.78
CA PRO A 313 -15.17 12.56 26.18
C PRO A 313 -15.52 11.08 26.37
N ALA A 314 -14.98 10.46 27.42
CA ALA A 314 -15.33 9.07 27.74
C ALA A 314 -16.84 8.95 28.07
N GLY A 315 -17.48 7.89 27.59
CA GLY A 315 -18.92 7.64 27.74
C GLY A 315 -19.81 8.43 26.78
N ALA A 316 -19.24 9.27 25.91
CA ALA A 316 -20.03 10.03 24.94
C ALA A 316 -20.62 9.15 23.82
N ASP A 317 -21.72 9.65 23.25
CA ASP A 317 -22.43 9.01 22.14
C ASP A 317 -21.68 9.21 20.82
N LEU A 318 -21.35 8.11 20.15
CA LEU A 318 -20.65 8.11 18.88
C LEU A 318 -21.42 7.29 17.83
N ALA A 319 -21.79 7.94 16.73
CA ALA A 319 -22.34 7.30 15.54
C ALA A 319 -21.26 7.15 14.48
N LEU A 320 -21.23 6.02 13.79
CA LEU A 320 -20.27 5.71 12.73
C LEU A 320 -21.01 5.52 11.41
N ILE A 321 -20.65 6.28 10.39
CA ILE A 321 -21.26 6.20 9.06
C ILE A 321 -20.15 5.99 8.03
N GLY A 322 -20.29 4.96 7.20
CA GLY A 322 -19.27 4.65 6.21
C GLY A 322 -19.81 4.09 4.91
N HIS A 323 -19.02 4.29 3.85
CA HIS A 323 -19.32 3.79 2.50
C HIS A 323 -18.21 2.86 2.02
N SER A 324 -18.58 1.78 1.30
CA SER A 324 -17.63 0.83 0.72
C SER A 324 -16.63 0.29 1.78
N ALA A 325 -15.33 0.43 1.54
CA ALA A 325 -14.30 0.06 2.51
C ALA A 325 -14.41 0.81 3.86
N GLY A 326 -14.95 2.03 3.87
CA GLY A 326 -15.20 2.79 5.08
C GLY A 326 -16.31 2.21 5.93
N GLY A 327 -17.37 1.67 5.31
CA GLY A 327 -18.46 0.97 6.03
C GLY A 327 -17.97 -0.30 6.71
N ALA A 328 -17.16 -1.10 6.01
CA ALA A 328 -16.49 -2.26 6.60
C ALA A 328 -15.53 -1.85 7.75
N ALA A 329 -14.82 -0.73 7.61
CA ALA A 329 -13.90 -0.23 8.63
C ALA A 329 -14.62 0.28 9.89
N VAL A 330 -15.74 1.00 9.77
CA VAL A 330 -16.54 1.42 10.93
C VAL A 330 -17.22 0.24 11.62
N MET A 331 -17.59 -0.79 10.86
CA MET A 331 -18.11 -2.02 11.44
C MET A 331 -17.03 -2.81 12.19
N SER A 332 -15.79 -2.80 11.69
CA SER A 332 -14.63 -3.30 12.45
C SER A 332 -14.36 -2.50 13.74
N LEU A 333 -14.55 -1.19 13.72
CA LEU A 333 -14.44 -0.37 14.94
C LEU A 333 -15.51 -0.71 15.97
N SER A 334 -16.73 -1.01 15.53
CA SER A 334 -17.81 -1.38 16.46
C SER A 334 -17.60 -2.74 17.13
N GLN A 335 -16.74 -3.59 16.56
CA GLN A 335 -16.27 -4.84 17.16
C GLN A 335 -15.17 -4.65 18.22
N ASP A 336 -14.54 -3.48 18.30
CA ASP A 336 -13.44 -3.23 19.23
C ASP A 336 -13.96 -3.00 20.66
N ALA A 337 -13.73 -3.98 21.53
CA ALA A 337 -14.12 -3.92 22.93
C ALA A 337 -13.48 -2.74 23.68
N ALA A 338 -12.26 -2.32 23.33
CA ALA A 338 -11.60 -1.18 23.97
C ALA A 338 -12.27 0.15 23.58
N LEU A 339 -12.71 0.27 22.32
CA LEU A 339 -13.44 1.44 21.85
C LEU A 339 -14.83 1.53 22.51
N ASN A 340 -15.56 0.41 22.56
CA ASN A 340 -16.88 0.33 23.22
C ASN A 340 -16.79 0.54 24.74
N ALA A 341 -15.69 0.15 25.39
CA ALA A 341 -15.46 0.44 26.80
C ALA A 341 -15.23 1.94 27.07
N ARG A 342 -14.77 2.69 26.05
CA ARG A 342 -14.46 4.12 26.16
C ARG A 342 -15.59 5.03 25.70
N TYR A 343 -16.38 4.62 24.71
CA TYR A 343 -17.46 5.41 24.10
C TYR A 343 -18.71 4.56 23.93
N ARG A 344 -19.89 5.18 23.98
CA ARG A 344 -21.16 4.50 23.68
C ARG A 344 -21.40 4.56 22.17
N LEU A 345 -21.13 3.46 21.48
CA LEU A 345 -21.41 3.33 20.05
C LEU A 345 -22.90 3.10 19.86
N THR A 346 -23.60 4.12 19.36
CA THR A 346 -25.07 4.08 19.26
C THR A 346 -25.54 3.59 17.90
N HIS A 347 -24.87 4.02 16.82
CA HIS A 347 -25.27 3.74 15.44
C HIS A 347 -24.07 3.34 14.58
N VAL A 348 -24.26 2.34 13.72
CA VAL A 348 -23.38 2.04 12.58
C VAL A 348 -24.22 2.02 11.31
N ILE A 349 -23.95 2.93 10.38
CA ILE A 349 -24.64 2.99 9.08
C ILE A 349 -23.61 2.68 7.99
N ALA A 350 -23.74 1.50 7.38
CA ALA A 350 -22.86 1.02 6.33
C ALA A 350 -23.57 1.04 4.98
N ILE A 351 -22.97 1.70 4.00
CA ILE A 351 -23.56 1.94 2.68
C ILE A 351 -22.69 1.26 1.63
N GLY A 352 -23.25 0.39 0.80
CA GLY A 352 -22.52 -0.36 -0.22
C GLY A 352 -21.32 -1.12 0.33
N SER A 353 -21.45 -1.74 1.51
CA SER A 353 -20.31 -2.27 2.28
C SER A 353 -20.52 -3.74 2.67
N PRO A 354 -19.47 -4.59 2.62
CA PRO A 354 -19.55 -5.98 3.06
C PRO A 354 -19.47 -6.08 4.59
N ILE A 355 -20.61 -6.23 5.26
CA ILE A 355 -20.70 -6.24 6.74
C ILE A 355 -21.51 -7.40 7.31
N ASP A 356 -21.96 -8.34 6.49
CA ASP A 356 -22.97 -9.35 6.88
C ASP A 356 -22.48 -10.26 8.00
N PHE A 357 -21.17 -10.50 8.07
CA PHE A 357 -20.54 -11.34 9.08
C PHE A 357 -19.93 -10.61 10.29
N LYS A 358 -20.05 -9.28 10.34
CA LYS A 358 -19.48 -8.47 11.44
C LYS A 358 -20.58 -8.05 12.38
N THR A 359 -20.47 -8.29 13.69
CA THR A 359 -21.47 -7.92 14.70
C THR A 359 -20.85 -6.98 15.74
N PRO A 360 -21.51 -5.88 16.16
CA PRO A 360 -20.93 -4.97 17.16
C PRO A 360 -20.63 -5.69 18.47
N ALA A 361 -19.65 -5.19 19.24
CA ALA A 361 -19.35 -5.72 20.56
C ALA A 361 -20.47 -5.44 21.56
N ASP A 362 -21.13 -4.28 21.45
CA ASP A 362 -22.33 -3.93 22.22
C ASP A 362 -23.61 -4.26 21.41
N PRO A 363 -24.47 -5.19 21.86
CA PRO A 363 -25.72 -5.52 21.17
C PRO A 363 -26.73 -4.37 21.16
N ALA A 364 -26.53 -3.31 21.94
CA ALA A 364 -27.37 -2.11 21.91
C ALA A 364 -27.03 -1.17 20.73
N THR A 365 -25.89 -1.36 20.06
CA THR A 365 -25.54 -0.58 18.86
C THR A 365 -26.48 -0.92 17.72
N TRP A 366 -27.22 0.08 17.24
CA TRP A 366 -28.11 -0.09 16.09
C TRP A 366 -27.31 -0.08 14.78
N VAL A 367 -27.57 -1.05 13.90
CA VAL A 367 -26.84 -1.22 12.63
C VAL A 367 -27.79 -1.11 11.46
N ALA A 368 -27.48 -0.24 10.49
CA ALA A 368 -28.14 -0.16 9.19
C ALA A 368 -27.18 -0.56 8.06
N SER A 369 -27.62 -1.45 7.17
CA SER A 369 -26.93 -1.83 5.95
C SER A 369 -27.77 -1.41 4.74
N VAL A 370 -27.22 -0.58 3.85
CA VAL A 370 -27.89 -0.17 2.61
C VAL A 370 -27.07 -0.68 1.43
N THR A 371 -27.60 -1.63 0.68
CA THR A 371 -26.91 -2.35 -0.41
C THR A 371 -27.72 -2.32 -1.69
N ASN A 372 -27.02 -2.36 -2.82
CA ASN A 372 -27.62 -2.49 -4.14
C ASN A 372 -27.28 -3.86 -4.71
N ARG A 373 -28.28 -4.61 -5.22
CA ARG A 373 -28.07 -5.96 -5.77
C ARG A 373 -27.13 -6.01 -6.96
N HIS A 374 -27.00 -4.90 -7.69
CA HIS A 374 -26.10 -4.77 -8.83
C HIS A 374 -24.71 -4.24 -8.46
N ASP A 375 -24.48 -3.98 -7.16
CA ASP A 375 -23.18 -3.66 -6.62
C ASP A 375 -22.50 -4.92 -6.07
N ILE A 376 -21.37 -5.29 -6.68
CA ILE A 376 -20.63 -6.49 -6.27
C ILE A 376 -19.92 -6.31 -4.92
N ILE A 377 -19.66 -5.08 -4.48
CA ILE A 377 -18.79 -4.82 -3.33
C ILE A 377 -19.39 -5.29 -1.99
N PRO A 378 -20.68 -5.03 -1.68
CA PRO A 378 -21.35 -5.66 -0.54
C PRO A 378 -21.19 -7.17 -0.51
N SER A 379 -21.23 -7.83 -1.69
CA SER A 379 -21.24 -9.28 -1.75
C SER A 379 -19.90 -9.99 -1.49
N LEU A 380 -18.81 -9.21 -1.36
CA LEU A 380 -17.45 -9.75 -1.27
C LEU A 380 -17.16 -10.51 0.04
N ASP A 381 -17.92 -10.29 1.10
CA ASP A 381 -17.78 -11.11 2.31
C ASP A 381 -18.44 -12.49 2.16
N GLY A 382 -19.20 -12.71 1.08
CA GLY A 382 -19.82 -13.98 0.74
C GLY A 382 -21.35 -13.96 0.73
N GLN A 383 -22.02 -12.86 1.06
CA GLN A 383 -23.47 -12.78 1.04
C GLN A 383 -23.98 -11.90 -0.12
N GLY A 384 -24.86 -12.43 -0.96
CA GLY A 384 -25.44 -11.69 -2.08
C GLY A 384 -26.95 -11.88 -2.14
N ALA A 385 -27.57 -11.45 -3.24
CA ALA A 385 -29.03 -11.55 -3.43
C ALA A 385 -29.55 -13.01 -3.36
N GLY A 386 -28.68 -14.00 -3.59
CA GLY A 386 -28.99 -15.43 -3.46
C GLY A 386 -28.86 -16.00 -2.04
N ASN A 387 -28.51 -15.19 -1.03
CA ASN A 387 -28.39 -15.65 0.34
C ASN A 387 -29.71 -16.26 0.84
N CYS A 388 -29.65 -17.47 1.41
CA CYS A 388 -30.80 -18.18 1.98
C CYS A 388 -30.71 -18.36 3.50
N PHE A 389 -29.73 -17.75 4.15
CA PHE A 389 -29.55 -17.75 5.60
C PHE A 389 -30.10 -16.48 6.23
N THR A 390 -30.65 -16.63 7.43
CA THR A 390 -31.23 -15.53 8.20
C THR A 390 -30.17 -14.50 8.58
N GLU A 391 -30.46 -13.24 8.27
CA GLU A 391 -29.70 -12.07 8.70
C GLU A 391 -29.62 -12.02 10.24
N GLY A 392 -28.48 -11.58 10.77
CA GLY A 392 -28.25 -11.52 12.21
C GLY A 392 -29.33 -10.67 12.92
N PRO A 393 -29.79 -11.06 14.12
CA PRO A 393 -30.82 -10.32 14.83
C PRO A 393 -30.38 -8.88 15.13
N GLY A 394 -31.30 -7.91 15.00
CA GLY A 394 -31.09 -6.52 15.42
C GLY A 394 -30.51 -5.56 14.37
N ARG A 395 -30.51 -5.92 13.09
CA ARG A 395 -30.06 -5.03 12.00
C ARG A 395 -31.22 -4.54 11.14
N TYR A 396 -31.07 -3.34 10.60
CA TYR A 396 -31.92 -2.80 9.56
C TYR A 396 -31.23 -2.96 8.20
N VAL A 397 -31.70 -3.89 7.37
CA VAL A 397 -31.10 -4.16 6.05
C VAL A 397 -32.02 -3.65 4.95
N VAL A 398 -31.44 -2.92 4.01
CA VAL A 398 -32.10 -2.38 2.82
C VAL A 398 -31.31 -2.87 1.62
N ASP A 399 -31.85 -3.86 0.92
CA ASP A 399 -31.26 -4.40 -0.30
C ASP A 399 -32.16 -4.08 -1.49
N TYR A 400 -31.71 -3.18 -2.36
CA TYR A 400 -32.52 -2.59 -3.43
C TYR A 400 -31.93 -2.79 -4.83
N THR A 401 -32.76 -2.53 -5.85
CA THR A 401 -32.35 -2.48 -7.26
C THR A 401 -32.55 -1.06 -7.80
N ASP A 402 -31.69 -0.60 -8.71
CA ASP A 402 -31.87 0.68 -9.42
C ASP A 402 -31.95 0.49 -10.93
N PRO A 403 -32.58 1.40 -11.70
CA PRO A 403 -32.78 1.25 -13.14
C PRO A 403 -31.51 1.28 -13.99
N THR A 404 -30.39 1.79 -13.44
CA THR A 404 -29.13 1.88 -14.17
C THR A 404 -28.38 0.56 -14.18
N HIS A 405 -28.48 -0.25 -13.12
CA HIS A 405 -27.85 -1.57 -12.97
C HIS A 405 -26.34 -1.62 -13.29
N LEU A 406 -25.63 -0.49 -13.37
CA LEU A 406 -24.30 -0.42 -13.96
C LEU A 406 -23.20 -0.27 -12.91
N PHE A 407 -22.45 -1.34 -12.66
CA PHE A 407 -21.19 -1.29 -11.93
C PHE A 407 -20.08 -0.70 -12.83
N PRO A 408 -19.18 0.17 -12.31
CA PRO A 408 -19.04 0.62 -10.92
C PRO A 408 -19.86 1.87 -10.56
N ALA A 409 -20.74 2.36 -11.44
CA ALA A 409 -21.51 3.58 -11.19
C ALA A 409 -22.49 3.41 -10.02
N CYS A 410 -23.18 2.27 -9.93
CA CYS A 410 -24.07 1.93 -8.83
C CYS A 410 -23.36 1.86 -7.47
N HIS A 411 -22.05 1.58 -7.45
CA HIS A 411 -21.26 1.53 -6.21
C HIS A 411 -20.88 2.93 -5.68
N ARG A 412 -21.04 3.98 -6.49
CA ARG A 412 -20.62 5.33 -6.10
C ARG A 412 -21.50 5.86 -4.97
N LEU A 413 -20.88 6.52 -3.99
CA LEU A 413 -21.60 7.11 -2.87
C LEU A 413 -22.64 8.15 -3.33
N GLU A 414 -22.35 8.93 -4.38
CA GLU A 414 -23.32 9.89 -4.91
C GLU A 414 -24.58 9.20 -5.43
N HIS A 415 -24.43 8.00 -5.99
CA HIS A 415 -25.53 7.20 -6.50
C HIS A 415 -26.37 6.64 -5.36
N TYR A 416 -25.73 5.99 -4.37
CA TYR A 416 -26.41 5.54 -3.14
C TYR A 416 -27.17 6.67 -2.44
N ALA A 417 -26.57 7.86 -2.31
CA ALA A 417 -27.21 9.01 -1.69
C ALA A 417 -28.45 9.47 -2.47
N ALA A 418 -28.37 9.50 -3.81
CA ALA A 418 -29.52 9.81 -4.66
C ALA A 418 -30.65 8.77 -4.51
N ASN A 419 -30.33 7.47 -4.47
CA ASN A 419 -31.33 6.43 -4.23
C ASN A 419 -31.97 6.57 -2.83
N ILE A 420 -31.17 6.81 -1.78
CA ILE A 420 -31.69 7.06 -0.42
C ILE A 420 -32.62 8.27 -0.42
N GLU A 421 -32.27 9.33 -1.15
CA GLU A 421 -33.07 10.55 -1.19
C GLU A 421 -34.39 10.38 -1.95
N HIS A 422 -34.36 9.73 -3.10
CA HIS A 422 -35.45 9.75 -4.08
C HIS A 422 -36.18 8.41 -4.28
N ASP A 423 -35.47 7.29 -4.18
CA ASP A 423 -36.00 5.96 -4.53
C ASP A 423 -36.35 5.10 -3.31
N LEU A 424 -35.81 5.43 -2.14
CA LEU A 424 -35.95 4.64 -0.90
C LEU A 424 -36.60 5.45 0.25
N PRO A 425 -37.81 6.02 0.06
CA PRO A 425 -38.42 6.93 1.04
C PRO A 425 -38.70 6.27 2.40
N GLU A 426 -39.08 5.00 2.42
CA GLU A 426 -39.33 4.25 3.66
C GLU A 426 -38.04 3.99 4.44
N ALA A 427 -36.97 3.57 3.74
CA ALA A 427 -35.67 3.36 4.34
C ALA A 427 -35.06 4.65 4.88
N ARG A 428 -35.16 5.72 4.09
CA ARG A 428 -34.76 7.06 4.51
C ARG A 428 -35.49 7.47 5.79
N ALA A 429 -36.82 7.39 5.82
CA ALA A 429 -37.61 7.81 6.97
C ALA A 429 -37.26 6.99 8.23
N HIS A 430 -37.02 5.68 8.09
CA HIS A 430 -36.61 4.84 9.20
C HIS A 430 -35.23 5.23 9.74
N ILE A 431 -34.24 5.41 8.86
CA ILE A 431 -32.88 5.81 9.26
C ILE A 431 -32.89 7.21 9.88
N GLU A 432 -33.64 8.16 9.31
CA GLU A 432 -33.81 9.51 9.86
C GLU A 432 -34.46 9.48 11.25
N GLN A 433 -35.43 8.60 11.47
CA GLN A 433 -36.06 8.42 12.78
C GLN A 433 -35.05 7.93 13.83
N GLN A 434 -34.20 6.96 13.49
CA GLN A 434 -33.17 6.46 14.40
C GLN A 434 -32.09 7.52 14.66
N LEU A 435 -31.67 8.26 13.63
CA LEU A 435 -30.71 9.35 13.73
C LEU A 435 -31.26 10.65 14.37
N ALA A 436 -32.53 10.71 14.76
CA ALA A 436 -33.13 11.90 15.35
C ALA A 436 -32.32 12.54 16.52
N PRO A 437 -31.67 11.79 17.43
CA PRO A 437 -30.81 12.36 18.47
C PRO A 437 -29.57 13.10 17.93
N TYR A 438 -29.16 12.79 16.70
CA TYR A 438 -28.03 13.40 15.99
C TYR A 438 -28.45 14.53 15.05
N ASN A 439 -29.72 14.95 15.06
CA ASN A 439 -30.17 16.09 14.25
C ASN A 439 -29.91 17.41 14.99
N GLY A 440 -29.26 18.36 14.33
CA GLY A 440 -29.01 19.70 14.89
C GLY A 440 -27.70 20.33 14.43
N PRO A 441 -27.34 21.51 14.96
CA PRO A 441 -26.19 22.26 14.46
C PRO A 441 -24.86 21.54 14.71
N VAL A 442 -24.01 21.54 13.68
CA VAL A 442 -22.63 21.06 13.75
C VAL A 442 -21.77 22.14 14.42
N ILE A 443 -21.33 21.88 15.66
CA ILE A 443 -20.59 22.85 16.47
C ILE A 443 -19.08 22.77 16.26
N ASN A 444 -18.56 21.63 15.82
CA ASN A 444 -17.14 21.42 15.55
C ASN A 444 -16.96 20.35 14.48
N ARG A 445 -15.92 20.50 13.64
CA ARG A 445 -15.52 19.52 12.63
C ARG A 445 -14.02 19.42 12.55
N ARG A 446 -13.49 18.22 12.31
CA ARG A 446 -12.07 18.02 11.97
C ARG A 446 -11.93 16.98 10.89
N LEU A 447 -11.20 17.35 9.84
CA LEU A 447 -10.81 16.47 8.75
C LEU A 447 -9.48 15.80 9.09
N TYR A 448 -9.37 14.53 8.73
CA TYR A 448 -8.18 13.72 8.95
C TYR A 448 -7.71 13.09 7.65
N GLU A 449 -6.42 13.19 7.37
CA GLU A 449 -5.71 12.41 6.35
C GLU A 449 -5.21 11.12 6.99
N LEU A 450 -5.52 9.99 6.36
CA LEU A 450 -5.26 8.65 6.91
C LEU A 450 -4.13 7.96 6.15
N TYR A 451 -3.32 7.21 6.89
CA TYR A 451 -2.12 6.55 6.40
C TYR A 451 -2.05 5.12 6.92
N ASP A 452 -1.38 4.24 6.16
CA ASP A 452 -1.06 2.89 6.64
C ASP A 452 -0.09 2.93 7.81
N ASP A 453 0.87 3.86 7.78
CA ASP A 453 1.84 4.07 8.85
C ASP A 453 2.04 5.57 9.09
N ALA A 454 2.50 5.92 10.29
CA ALA A 454 2.84 7.31 10.61
C ALA A 454 3.82 7.88 9.57
N ARG A 455 3.42 8.98 8.93
CA ARG A 455 4.24 9.66 7.92
C ARG A 455 5.56 10.08 8.58
N ARG A 456 6.64 9.42 8.16
CA ARG A 456 7.98 9.79 8.63
C ARG A 456 8.35 11.13 7.99
N PRO A 457 8.98 12.07 8.73
CA PRO A 457 9.47 13.31 8.14
C PRO A 457 10.34 13.03 6.94
N GLU A 458 10.33 13.95 5.98
CA GLU A 458 11.15 13.83 4.77
C GLU A 458 12.61 13.59 5.16
N GLY A 459 13.14 12.47 4.69
CA GLY A 459 14.52 12.08 4.96
C GLY A 459 14.82 11.44 6.31
N PHE A 460 13.82 11.11 7.11
CA PHE A 460 14.01 10.26 8.28
C PHE A 460 14.42 8.83 7.88
N PRO A 461 15.36 8.18 8.61
CA PRO A 461 16.08 8.70 9.76
C PRO A 461 17.37 9.45 9.40
N PHE A 462 17.77 9.44 8.12
CA PHE A 462 19.09 9.87 7.68
C PHE A 462 19.38 11.36 7.92
N LEU A 463 18.41 12.24 7.66
CA LEU A 463 18.49 13.69 7.87
C LEU A 463 18.00 14.14 9.25
N SER A 464 17.53 13.22 10.08
CA SER A 464 17.05 13.48 11.43
C SER A 464 18.22 13.57 12.41
N VAL A 465 19.03 14.61 12.22
CA VAL A 465 20.21 14.93 13.02
C VAL A 465 20.02 16.29 13.68
N ALA A 466 20.67 16.47 14.84
CA ALA A 466 20.72 17.78 15.49
C ALA A 466 21.40 18.79 14.55
N ALA A 467 20.76 19.94 14.38
CA ALA A 467 21.26 21.02 13.55
C ALA A 467 21.53 22.25 14.43
N ARG A 468 22.56 23.02 14.09
CA ARG A 468 22.89 24.30 14.72
C ARG A 468 23.08 25.37 13.65
N ALA A 469 22.69 26.60 13.96
CA ALA A 469 22.95 27.74 13.10
C ALA A 469 24.33 28.30 13.41
N GLU A 470 25.25 28.23 12.45
CA GLU A 470 26.57 28.85 12.54
C GLU A 470 26.48 30.30 12.04
N PRO A 471 26.94 31.29 12.82
CA PRO A 471 26.94 32.67 12.38
C PRO A 471 27.99 32.85 11.28
N THR A 472 27.59 33.40 10.13
CA THR A 472 28.51 33.80 9.06
C THR A 472 28.28 35.28 8.70
N PRO A 473 29.26 35.96 8.06
CA PRO A 473 29.11 37.35 7.62
C PRO A 473 27.86 37.59 6.76
N ASP A 474 27.43 36.60 5.98
CA ASP A 474 26.28 36.66 5.06
C ASP A 474 24.97 36.15 5.68
N GLY A 475 24.96 35.91 6.99
CA GLY A 475 23.81 35.39 7.74
C GLY A 475 24.08 34.01 8.36
N PRO A 476 23.21 33.55 9.27
CA PRO A 476 23.35 32.24 9.89
C PRO A 476 23.14 31.11 8.87
N VAL A 477 23.99 30.09 8.91
CA VAL A 477 23.89 28.90 8.06
C VAL A 477 23.70 27.66 8.92
N GLU A 478 22.71 26.84 8.60
CA GLU A 478 22.42 25.63 9.36
C GLU A 478 23.40 24.49 9.00
N VAL A 479 24.03 23.90 10.02
CA VAL A 479 24.91 22.72 9.90
C VAL A 479 24.40 21.55 10.77
N PRO A 480 24.46 20.29 10.29
CA PRO A 480 24.92 19.92 8.95
C PRO A 480 23.95 20.42 7.87
N ALA A 481 24.48 20.85 6.73
CA ALA A 481 23.63 21.26 5.61
C ALA A 481 22.94 20.01 5.05
N ARG A 482 21.61 20.01 4.99
CA ARG A 482 20.79 18.84 4.65
C ARG A 482 20.19 19.01 3.27
N THR A 483 20.25 17.94 2.48
CA THR A 483 19.62 17.87 1.16
C THR A 483 18.77 16.60 1.09
N SER A 484 17.46 16.75 0.91
CA SER A 484 16.52 15.62 0.83
C SER A 484 16.43 15.01 -0.57
N ASP A 485 16.61 15.82 -1.61
CA ASP A 485 16.75 15.34 -2.98
C ASP A 485 17.85 16.09 -3.75
N ALA A 486 18.75 15.32 -4.33
CA ALA A 486 19.71 15.78 -5.31
C ALA A 486 19.99 14.72 -6.37
N ALA A 487 20.18 15.16 -7.61
CA ALA A 487 20.90 14.37 -8.60
C ALA A 487 22.40 14.65 -8.52
N ALA A 488 23.22 13.65 -8.82
CA ALA A 488 24.65 13.84 -8.83
C ALA A 488 25.40 12.91 -9.77
N LEU A 489 26.60 13.36 -10.14
CA LEU A 489 27.55 12.61 -10.94
C LEU A 489 28.96 12.87 -10.42
N THR A 490 29.71 11.83 -10.09
CA THR A 490 31.15 11.94 -9.83
C THR A 490 31.92 11.23 -10.94
N ALA A 491 32.68 11.99 -11.72
CA ALA A 491 33.54 11.49 -12.78
C ALA A 491 34.99 11.42 -12.31
N TRP A 492 35.63 10.26 -12.47
CA TRP A 492 37.00 10.00 -11.99
C TRP A 492 37.99 9.96 -13.14
N PHE A 493 39.11 10.66 -13.02
CA PHE A 493 40.14 10.79 -14.04
C PHE A 493 41.50 10.34 -13.49
N ALA A 494 42.35 9.78 -14.37
CA ALA A 494 43.74 9.51 -14.08
C ALA A 494 44.62 10.62 -14.65
N VAL A 495 45.36 11.30 -13.78
CA VAL A 495 46.28 12.39 -14.14
C VAL A 495 47.72 11.99 -13.87
N ASP A 496 48.67 12.74 -14.40
CA ASP A 496 50.08 12.56 -14.06
C ASP A 496 50.34 12.89 -12.58
N ALA A 497 51.11 12.04 -11.90
CA ALA A 497 51.37 12.16 -10.48
C ALA A 497 52.28 13.34 -10.10
N ALA A 498 53.10 13.85 -11.03
CA ALA A 498 53.89 15.06 -10.84
C ALA A 498 53.01 16.30 -11.01
N SER A 499 52.15 16.35 -12.03
CA SER A 499 51.14 17.40 -12.19
C SER A 499 50.22 17.51 -10.96
N ALA A 500 49.78 16.37 -10.42
CA ALA A 500 48.97 16.31 -9.21
C ALA A 500 49.69 16.86 -7.97
N ALA A 501 51.00 16.60 -7.84
CA ALA A 501 51.80 17.11 -6.72
C ALA A 501 52.05 18.61 -6.84
N ALA A 502 52.40 19.11 -8.03
CA ALA A 502 52.63 20.53 -8.27
C ALA A 502 51.39 21.40 -7.94
N VAL A 503 50.18 20.87 -8.21
CA VAL A 503 48.93 21.56 -7.86
C VAL A 503 48.65 21.56 -6.35
N LEU A 504 49.22 20.62 -5.58
CA LEU A 504 49.02 20.49 -4.13
C LEU A 504 50.12 21.14 -3.27
N GLU A 505 51.29 21.47 -3.83
CA GLU A 505 52.41 22.08 -3.09
C GLU A 505 52.04 23.40 -2.38
N GLU A 506 51.00 24.10 -2.86
CA GLU A 506 50.42 25.29 -2.22
C GLU A 506 49.64 24.97 -0.91
N GLY A 507 49.26 23.71 -0.66
CA GLY A 507 48.38 23.30 0.44
C GLY A 507 48.91 22.20 1.37
N GLY A 508 50.14 21.69 1.14
CA GLY A 508 50.82 20.75 2.04
C GLY A 508 50.28 19.30 2.06
N ALA A 509 49.33 18.96 1.19
CA ALA A 509 48.75 17.61 1.11
C ALA A 509 49.53 16.69 0.15
N VAL A 510 49.59 15.38 0.46
CA VAL A 510 50.29 14.40 -0.37
C VAL A 510 49.29 13.63 -1.26
N PRO A 511 49.41 13.69 -2.60
CA PRO A 511 48.51 12.98 -3.51
C PRO A 511 48.67 11.46 -3.42
N VAL A 512 47.57 10.73 -3.55
CA VAL A 512 47.60 9.27 -3.69
C VAL A 512 48.09 8.88 -5.07
N ARG A 513 49.13 8.04 -5.11
CA ARG A 513 49.77 7.57 -6.34
C ARG A 513 49.53 6.08 -6.59
N ALA A 514 49.28 5.73 -7.85
CA ALA A 514 49.29 4.37 -8.38
C ALA A 514 50.25 4.35 -9.59
N GLY A 515 51.52 4.00 -9.34
CA GLY A 515 52.58 4.18 -10.33
C GLY A 515 52.81 5.65 -10.63
N THR A 516 52.79 6.03 -11.91
CA THR A 516 52.94 7.43 -12.37
C THR A 516 51.63 8.21 -12.40
N ARG A 517 50.53 7.65 -11.89
CA ARG A 517 49.20 8.25 -11.97
C ARG A 517 48.63 8.61 -10.60
N SER A 518 47.83 9.67 -10.57
CA SER A 518 47.00 10.06 -9.43
C SER A 518 45.53 10.15 -9.86
N LEU A 519 44.61 10.12 -8.89
CA LEU A 519 43.17 10.18 -9.14
C LEU A 519 42.59 11.55 -8.82
N VAL A 520 41.78 12.06 -9.75
CA VAL A 520 41.03 13.31 -9.63
C VAL A 520 39.54 13.03 -9.83
N ALA A 521 38.70 13.68 -9.03
CA ALA A 521 37.24 13.59 -9.10
C ALA A 521 36.65 14.94 -9.50
N LEU A 522 35.81 14.95 -10.54
CA LEU A 522 34.87 16.03 -10.83
C LEU A 522 33.50 15.62 -10.29
N SER A 523 33.04 16.26 -9.24
CA SER A 523 31.73 16.01 -8.62
C SER A 523 30.74 17.08 -9.03
N VAL A 524 29.57 16.66 -9.50
CA VAL A 524 28.49 17.50 -10.00
C VAL A 524 27.25 17.17 -9.19
N HIS A 525 26.64 18.17 -8.59
CA HIS A 525 25.47 18.03 -7.74
C HIS A 525 24.40 19.02 -8.20
N ASP A 526 23.18 18.54 -8.36
CA ASP A 526 21.97 19.34 -8.60
C ASP A 526 21.09 19.18 -7.35
N HIS A 527 21.26 20.08 -6.38
CA HIS A 527 20.53 20.11 -5.13
C HIS A 527 19.14 20.70 -5.37
N ARG A 528 18.11 19.86 -5.42
CA ARG A 528 16.74 20.28 -5.70
C ARG A 528 16.01 20.72 -4.44
N ALA A 529 16.28 20.06 -3.32
CA ALA A 529 15.72 20.39 -2.01
C ALA A 529 16.82 20.36 -0.94
N SER A 530 17.27 21.55 -0.51
CA SER A 530 18.39 21.71 0.43
C SER A 530 18.15 22.86 1.41
N THR A 531 18.77 22.79 2.60
CA THR A 531 18.75 23.87 3.60
C THR A 531 19.42 25.15 3.12
N LEU A 532 20.26 25.07 2.07
CA LEU A 532 20.85 26.24 1.39
C LEU A 532 20.01 26.75 0.22
N GLY A 533 18.80 26.22 0.03
CA GLY A 533 17.97 26.43 -1.15
C GLY A 533 18.40 25.60 -2.36
N PRO A 534 17.59 25.55 -3.44
CA PRO A 534 17.93 24.83 -4.66
C PRO A 534 19.14 25.45 -5.36
N HIS A 535 20.17 24.64 -5.65
CA HIS A 535 21.40 25.12 -6.30
C HIS A 535 22.16 23.98 -6.99
N GLN A 536 23.08 24.31 -7.88
CA GLN A 536 24.06 23.37 -8.43
C GLN A 536 25.45 23.62 -7.85
N GLU A 537 26.18 22.55 -7.61
CA GLU A 537 27.56 22.56 -7.11
C GLU A 537 28.43 21.70 -8.05
N VAL A 538 29.56 22.25 -8.49
CA VAL A 538 30.60 21.54 -9.25
C VAL A 538 31.91 21.66 -8.50
N ALA A 539 32.45 20.56 -8.03
CA ALA A 539 33.70 20.52 -7.27
C ALA A 539 34.75 19.68 -7.99
N LEU A 540 35.98 20.21 -8.08
CA LEU A 540 37.15 19.48 -8.53
C LEU A 540 38.00 19.12 -7.30
N GLY A 541 38.23 17.83 -7.09
CA GLY A 541 39.00 17.34 -5.96
C GLY A 541 40.05 16.30 -6.33
N LEU A 542 41.17 16.29 -5.62
CA LEU A 542 42.26 15.34 -5.82
C LEU A 542 42.35 14.36 -4.65
N VAL A 543 42.58 13.07 -4.91
CA VAL A 543 42.66 12.09 -3.83
C VAL A 543 43.99 12.24 -3.09
N VAL A 544 43.93 12.53 -1.79
CA VAL A 544 45.10 12.72 -0.93
C VAL A 544 45.14 11.70 0.21
N HIS A 545 46.34 11.45 0.72
CA HIS A 545 46.57 10.62 1.90
C HIS A 545 46.09 11.31 3.19
N ASP A 546 46.12 10.55 4.28
CA ASP A 546 46.07 11.10 5.63
C ASP A 546 47.12 12.23 5.78
N PRO A 547 46.73 13.46 6.14
CA PRO A 547 47.65 14.58 6.31
C PRO A 547 48.75 14.33 7.36
N TRP A 548 48.50 13.49 8.37
CA TRP A 548 49.43 13.22 9.47
C TRP A 548 50.32 12.01 9.22
N CYS A 549 49.86 11.07 8.40
CA CYS A 549 50.54 9.80 8.17
C CYS A 549 50.44 9.40 6.69
N PRO A 550 51.10 10.13 5.77
CA PRO A 550 51.06 9.80 4.35
C PRO A 550 51.68 8.42 4.12
N ARG A 551 50.87 7.46 3.65
CA ARG A 551 51.31 6.08 3.36
C ARG A 551 51.40 5.87 1.85
N PRO A 552 52.60 5.80 1.25
CA PRO A 552 52.76 5.73 -0.21
C PRO A 552 52.17 4.45 -0.84
N VAL A 553 51.83 3.43 -0.05
CA VAL A 553 51.22 2.18 -0.51
C VAL A 553 50.06 1.79 0.42
N GLY A 554 48.95 1.29 -0.13
CA GLY A 554 47.86 0.67 0.66
C GLY A 554 46.65 1.55 0.97
N VAL A 555 46.48 2.71 0.31
CA VAL A 555 45.30 3.59 0.52
C VAL A 555 43.96 2.91 0.22
N TRP A 556 43.94 1.90 -0.66
CA TRP A 556 42.71 1.18 -1.01
C TRP A 556 42.02 0.56 0.21
N LEU A 557 42.79 0.07 1.19
CA LEU A 557 42.24 -0.45 2.44
C LEU A 557 41.64 0.67 3.32
N ASP A 558 42.23 1.87 3.29
CA ASP A 558 41.70 3.03 4.02
C ASP A 558 40.41 3.57 3.36
N LEU A 559 40.34 3.56 2.03
CA LEU A 559 39.11 3.90 1.28
C LEU A 559 37.96 2.92 1.53
N LEU A 560 38.22 1.71 2.04
CA LEU A 560 37.19 0.77 2.47
C LEU A 560 36.72 0.99 3.92
N ARG A 561 37.44 1.78 4.71
CA ARG A 561 37.04 2.10 6.09
C ARG A 561 35.85 3.04 6.13
N ARG A 562 35.18 3.03 7.28
CA ARG A 562 34.12 4.00 7.59
C ARG A 562 34.71 5.42 7.54
N PRO A 563 33.96 6.43 7.09
CA PRO A 563 34.48 7.79 6.86
C PRO A 563 35.06 8.46 8.11
N HIS A 564 34.52 8.16 9.29
CA HIS A 564 35.04 8.68 10.56
C HIS A 564 36.39 8.08 10.97
N LEU A 565 36.80 6.95 10.37
CA LEU A 565 38.09 6.29 10.60
C LEU A 565 39.05 6.42 9.42
N ARG A 566 38.65 7.15 8.37
CA ARG A 566 39.42 7.28 7.14
C ARG A 566 40.26 8.56 7.21
N GLY A 567 41.56 8.39 6.96
CA GLY A 567 42.52 9.48 6.83
C GLY A 567 42.59 10.02 5.41
N ALA A 568 42.51 9.16 4.39
CA ALA A 568 42.49 9.57 2.98
C ALA A 568 41.16 10.24 2.58
N GLY A 569 41.21 11.21 1.68
CA GLY A 569 40.04 11.97 1.26
C GLY A 569 40.25 12.72 -0.05
N LEU A 570 39.26 13.52 -0.43
CA LEU A 570 39.34 14.43 -1.57
C LEU A 570 39.76 15.81 -1.10
N TRP A 571 40.91 16.29 -1.56
CA TRP A 571 41.33 17.68 -1.39
C TRP A 571 40.64 18.56 -2.44
N THR A 572 39.81 19.49 -1.99
CA THR A 572 39.08 20.41 -2.87
C THR A 572 40.03 21.43 -3.46
N LEU A 573 40.15 21.43 -4.78
CA LEU A 573 40.97 22.37 -5.54
C LEU A 573 40.19 23.62 -5.95
N ALA A 574 38.93 23.43 -6.34
CA ALA A 574 38.03 24.51 -6.74
C ALA A 574 36.58 24.03 -6.63
N THR A 575 35.67 24.93 -6.29
CA THR A 575 34.22 24.66 -6.27
C THR A 575 33.48 25.82 -6.94
N ALA A 576 32.59 25.50 -7.88
CA ALA A 576 31.68 26.45 -8.50
C ALA A 576 30.25 26.21 -8.01
N LEU A 577 29.54 27.27 -7.63
CA LEU A 577 28.15 27.21 -7.17
C LEU A 577 27.25 28.12 -8.01
N SER A 578 26.00 27.70 -8.25
CA SER A 578 25.09 28.45 -9.12
C SER A 578 24.36 29.62 -8.45
N THR A 579 24.32 29.65 -7.13
CA THR A 579 23.61 30.70 -6.37
C THR A 579 24.56 31.45 -5.44
N PRO A 580 24.42 32.79 -5.28
CA PRO A 580 25.22 33.57 -4.34
C PRO A 580 25.14 33.08 -2.89
N ALA A 581 23.96 32.70 -2.42
CA ALA A 581 23.73 32.23 -1.05
C ALA A 581 24.53 30.95 -0.72
N ALA A 582 24.44 29.93 -1.59
CA ALA A 582 25.25 28.71 -1.43
C ALA A 582 26.75 29.02 -1.54
N GLY A 583 27.16 29.92 -2.44
CA GLY A 583 28.54 30.35 -2.61
C GLY A 583 29.12 31.03 -1.36
N ALA A 584 28.35 31.93 -0.74
CA ALA A 584 28.71 32.57 0.52
C ALA A 584 28.84 31.56 1.66
N ALA A 585 27.86 30.67 1.83
CA ALA A 585 27.92 29.60 2.83
C ALA A 585 29.19 28.73 2.65
N HIS A 586 29.53 28.39 1.41
CA HIS A 586 30.73 27.60 1.11
C HIS A 586 32.04 28.32 1.45
N ARG A 587 32.15 29.60 1.08
CA ARG A 587 33.32 30.42 1.41
C ARG A 587 33.49 30.64 2.91
N ASN A 588 32.40 30.71 3.65
CA ASN A 588 32.46 30.99 5.08
C ASN A 588 32.68 29.74 5.94
N LEU A 589 32.25 28.56 5.48
CA LEU A 589 32.23 27.34 6.31
C LEU A 589 33.08 26.18 5.81
N TRP A 590 33.36 26.07 4.51
CA TRP A 590 33.96 24.86 3.95
C TRP A 590 35.20 25.10 3.10
N SER A 591 35.27 26.15 2.28
CA SER A 591 36.42 26.36 1.39
C SER A 591 36.52 27.79 0.87
N GLU A 592 37.70 28.40 0.97
CA GLU A 592 37.96 29.72 0.38
C GLU A 592 38.00 29.71 -1.16
N HIS A 593 38.14 28.52 -1.77
CA HIS A 593 38.22 28.32 -3.22
C HIS A 593 36.84 28.12 -3.89
N ALA A 594 35.80 28.78 -3.38
CA ALA A 594 34.43 28.69 -3.87
C ALA A 594 33.99 29.94 -4.65
N VAL A 595 33.71 29.75 -5.94
CA VAL A 595 33.26 30.80 -6.87
C VAL A 595 31.80 30.64 -7.23
N THR A 596 31.11 31.76 -7.48
CA THR A 596 29.72 31.75 -7.96
C THR A 596 29.73 31.92 -9.47
N ALA A 597 29.15 30.98 -10.22
CA ALA A 597 29.10 31.02 -11.68
C ALA A 597 27.79 30.42 -12.21
N PRO A 598 27.31 30.81 -13.41
CA PRO A 598 26.18 30.13 -14.04
C PRO A 598 26.53 28.66 -14.29
N ILE A 599 25.68 27.74 -13.84
CA ILE A 599 25.86 26.30 -14.03
C ILE A 599 24.60 25.72 -14.65
N ARG A 600 24.76 24.88 -15.67
CA ARG A 600 23.69 24.09 -16.27
C ARG A 600 24.04 22.62 -16.18
N VAL A 601 23.22 21.85 -15.49
CA VAL A 601 23.38 20.41 -15.31
C VAL A 601 22.19 19.69 -15.93
N ARG A 602 22.48 18.73 -16.80
CA ARG A 602 21.50 17.75 -17.28
C ARG A 602 22.09 16.37 -17.12
N LEU A 603 21.59 15.64 -16.13
CA LEU A 603 21.96 14.25 -15.87
C LEU A 603 20.79 13.34 -16.26
N ASP A 604 21.03 12.50 -17.26
CA ASP A 604 20.15 11.39 -17.62
C ASP A 604 20.84 10.08 -17.25
N GLY A 605 20.09 8.99 -17.09
CA GLY A 605 20.62 7.67 -16.76
C GLY A 605 21.61 7.09 -17.78
N ARG A 606 21.78 7.73 -18.95
CA ARG A 606 22.70 7.30 -20.02
C ARG A 606 23.64 8.38 -20.54
N ALA A 607 23.42 9.65 -20.21
CA ALA A 607 24.21 10.77 -20.72
C ALA A 607 24.30 11.89 -19.68
N ALA A 608 25.41 12.62 -19.72
CA ALA A 608 25.61 13.79 -18.90
C ALA A 608 25.94 15.00 -19.79
N ALA A 609 25.40 16.16 -19.43
CA ALA A 609 25.80 17.44 -19.97
C ALA A 609 25.90 18.45 -18.84
N LEU A 610 27.07 19.04 -18.68
CA LEU A 610 27.40 20.06 -17.70
C LEU A 610 28.10 21.21 -18.43
N THR A 611 27.67 22.43 -18.13
CA THR A 611 28.39 23.65 -18.51
C THR A 611 28.49 24.57 -17.30
N VAL A 612 29.69 25.10 -17.06
CA VAL A 612 29.97 26.15 -16.08
C VAL A 612 30.45 27.38 -16.83
N GLY A 613 29.93 28.55 -16.48
CA GLY A 613 30.21 29.82 -17.13
C GLY A 613 29.10 30.27 -18.09
N ALA A 614 29.24 31.50 -18.59
CA ALA A 614 28.31 32.07 -19.56
C ALA A 614 28.46 31.38 -20.93
N PRO A 615 27.46 31.46 -21.83
CA PRO A 615 27.56 30.87 -23.17
C PRO A 615 28.81 31.31 -23.96
N ASP A 616 29.20 32.57 -23.81
CA ASP A 616 30.31 33.22 -24.51
C ASP A 616 31.65 33.13 -23.76
N ASP A 617 31.61 32.77 -22.48
CA ASP A 617 32.79 32.58 -21.62
C ASP A 617 32.61 31.30 -20.78
N ARG A 618 32.83 30.17 -21.44
CA ARG A 618 32.70 28.85 -20.81
C ARG A 618 33.97 28.54 -20.02
N VAL A 619 33.79 28.22 -18.74
CA VAL A 619 34.86 27.79 -17.82
C VAL A 619 35.10 26.29 -17.91
N LEU A 620 34.02 25.50 -17.94
CA LEU A 620 34.08 24.04 -17.98
C LEU A 620 32.93 23.49 -18.81
N THR A 621 33.21 22.54 -19.70
CA THR A 621 32.17 21.72 -20.34
C THR A 621 32.46 20.24 -20.11
N PHE A 622 31.48 19.49 -19.60
CA PHE A 622 31.55 18.03 -19.51
C PHE A 622 30.32 17.45 -20.19
N ALA A 623 30.50 16.77 -21.32
CA ALA A 623 29.37 16.26 -22.09
C ALA A 623 29.65 14.92 -22.76
N GLY A 624 28.61 14.09 -22.84
CA GLY A 624 28.59 12.90 -23.68
C GLY A 624 27.91 11.69 -23.01
N PRO A 625 27.91 10.54 -23.70
CA PRO A 625 27.26 9.34 -23.20
C PRO A 625 28.09 8.68 -22.09
N LEU A 626 27.41 8.25 -21.02
CA LEU A 626 28.01 7.53 -19.90
C LEU A 626 28.17 6.03 -20.18
N GLY A 627 27.38 5.48 -21.12
CA GLY A 627 27.41 4.06 -21.46
C GLY A 627 26.63 3.18 -20.49
N PRO A 628 26.80 1.84 -20.56
CA PRO A 628 26.09 0.90 -19.69
C PRO A 628 26.41 1.14 -18.22
N SER A 629 25.50 0.73 -17.32
CA SER A 629 25.69 0.86 -15.87
C SER A 629 25.41 -0.42 -15.11
N SER A 630 26.04 -0.53 -13.95
CA SER A 630 25.73 -1.54 -12.93
C SER A 630 25.29 -0.85 -11.62
N PRO A 631 24.41 -1.48 -10.82
CA PRO A 631 24.06 -0.97 -9.50
C PRO A 631 25.31 -0.86 -8.62
N ALA A 632 25.47 0.27 -7.93
CA ALA A 632 26.56 0.52 -7.00
C ALA A 632 26.01 1.11 -5.69
N ARG A 633 26.85 1.11 -4.64
CA ARG A 633 26.51 1.73 -3.36
C ARG A 633 27.05 3.16 -3.31
N SER A 634 26.27 4.06 -2.73
CA SER A 634 26.76 5.38 -2.34
C SER A 634 27.77 5.24 -1.20
N GLY A 635 28.84 6.00 -1.27
CA GLY A 635 29.85 6.09 -0.22
C GLY A 635 29.89 7.53 0.30
N ASP A 636 29.90 7.66 1.62
CA ASP A 636 30.22 8.92 2.28
C ASP A 636 31.61 9.41 1.87
N LEU A 637 31.77 10.73 1.80
CA LEU A 637 32.98 11.40 1.35
C LEU A 637 33.70 12.06 2.53
N VAL A 638 35.02 11.94 2.55
CA VAL A 638 35.91 12.75 3.39
C VAL A 638 36.50 13.82 2.48
N VAL A 639 36.24 15.08 2.80
CA VAL A 639 36.68 16.23 2.01
C VAL A 639 37.65 17.05 2.85
N TYR A 640 38.78 17.42 2.26
CA TYR A 640 39.76 18.34 2.81
C TYR A 640 39.76 19.64 2.01
N SER A 641 39.95 20.76 2.68
CA SER A 641 39.94 22.09 2.06
C SER A 641 40.73 23.08 2.89
N ALA A 642 41.20 24.14 2.25
CA ALA A 642 41.79 25.29 2.92
C ALA A 642 40.71 26.35 3.21
N LEU A 643 40.70 26.87 4.43
CA LEU A 643 39.85 28.00 4.83
C LEU A 643 40.63 28.88 5.82
N ALA A 644 40.82 30.15 5.46
CA ALA A 644 41.51 31.14 6.30
C ALA A 644 42.93 30.69 6.71
N GLY A 645 43.64 30.05 5.77
CA GLY A 645 44.99 29.51 5.99
C GLY A 645 45.07 28.21 6.80
N ALA A 646 43.93 27.65 7.25
CA ALA A 646 43.89 26.39 7.98
C ALA A 646 43.31 25.25 7.12
N THR A 647 43.79 24.02 7.35
CA THR A 647 43.20 22.82 6.72
C THR A 647 41.99 22.35 7.51
N GLN A 648 40.87 22.21 6.83
CA GLN A 648 39.64 21.66 7.35
C GLN A 648 39.35 20.27 6.79
N ARG A 649 38.72 19.45 7.62
CA ARG A 649 38.16 18.15 7.28
C ARG A 649 36.66 18.19 7.45
N THR A 650 35.95 17.83 6.40
CA THR A 650 34.49 17.78 6.35
C THR A 650 34.03 16.38 5.98
N LEU A 651 33.01 15.87 6.68
CA LEU A 651 32.32 14.64 6.31
C LEU A 651 31.05 14.98 5.53
N VAL A 652 30.91 14.37 4.36
CA VAL A 652 29.67 14.42 3.57
C VAL A 652 29.07 13.03 3.57
N HIS A 653 28.00 12.86 4.34
CA HIS A 653 27.25 11.63 4.36
C HIS A 653 26.28 11.58 3.18
N THR A 654 26.14 10.40 2.58
CA THR A 654 25.28 10.20 1.43
C THR A 654 24.39 8.98 1.61
N HIS A 655 23.14 9.10 1.19
CA HIS A 655 22.21 7.97 1.17
C HIS A 655 21.45 7.95 -0.15
N GLY A 656 21.50 6.84 -0.87
CA GLY A 656 20.82 6.70 -2.16
C GLY A 656 21.39 5.57 -3.00
N ARG A 657 20.65 5.20 -4.05
CA ARG A 657 21.12 4.22 -5.05
C ARG A 657 22.10 4.91 -6.00
N ALA A 658 23.18 4.22 -6.33
CA ALA A 658 24.17 4.68 -7.29
C ALA A 658 24.19 3.78 -8.52
N ARG A 659 24.63 4.32 -9.65
CA ARG A 659 24.96 3.57 -10.86
C ARG A 659 26.40 3.81 -11.24
N LEU A 660 27.17 2.73 -11.35
CA LEU A 660 28.54 2.76 -11.82
C LEU A 660 28.57 2.57 -13.34
N HIS A 661 29.15 3.54 -14.04
CA HIS A 661 29.40 3.52 -15.46
C HIS A 661 30.91 3.33 -15.71
N PRO A 662 31.35 2.11 -16.08
CA PRO A 662 32.74 1.87 -16.42
C PRO A 662 33.04 2.44 -17.82
N ALA A 663 34.16 3.14 -17.97
CA ALA A 663 34.65 3.73 -19.23
C ALA A 663 33.61 4.61 -20.00
N PRO A 664 33.15 5.73 -19.40
CA PRO A 664 32.28 6.69 -20.09
C PRO A 664 32.93 7.27 -21.35
N ARG A 665 32.12 7.61 -22.35
CA ARG A 665 32.58 8.31 -23.57
C ARG A 665 32.45 9.83 -23.47
N ALA A 666 31.92 10.32 -22.36
CA ALA A 666 31.87 11.75 -22.04
C ALA A 666 33.28 12.37 -22.02
N ARG A 667 33.38 13.63 -22.43
CA ARG A 667 34.63 14.38 -22.46
C ARG A 667 34.53 15.62 -21.58
N LEU A 668 35.63 15.91 -20.92
CA LEU A 668 35.85 17.13 -20.17
C LEU A 668 36.64 18.10 -21.05
N HIS A 669 36.21 19.34 -21.12
CA HIS A 669 36.87 20.43 -21.83
C HIS A 669 37.02 21.64 -20.90
N ALA A 670 38.23 22.18 -20.87
CA ALA A 670 38.53 23.40 -20.13
C ALA A 670 38.23 24.63 -21.01
N GLY A 671 37.77 25.71 -20.38
CA GLY A 671 37.52 27.00 -21.03
C GLY A 671 38.77 27.65 -21.62
N ALA A 672 38.59 28.77 -22.32
CA ALA A 672 39.69 29.59 -22.83
C ALA A 672 40.19 30.64 -21.81
N GLY A 673 39.35 31.06 -20.85
CA GLY A 673 39.67 32.08 -19.85
C GLY A 673 40.62 31.62 -18.73
N ASP A 674 40.91 32.54 -17.81
CA ASP A 674 41.88 32.38 -16.71
C ASP A 674 41.22 32.11 -15.34
N ASP A 675 39.99 31.59 -15.33
CA ASP A 675 39.30 31.19 -14.09
C ASP A 675 40.09 30.10 -13.32
N PRO A 676 40.10 30.14 -11.96
CA PRO A 676 40.83 29.16 -11.15
C PRO A 676 40.48 27.70 -11.48
N LEU A 677 39.21 27.39 -11.77
CA LEU A 677 38.80 26.03 -12.16
C LEU A 677 39.44 25.64 -13.50
N THR A 678 39.41 26.54 -14.49
CA THR A 678 40.04 26.34 -15.82
C THR A 678 41.55 26.13 -15.69
N ALA A 679 42.24 26.96 -14.91
CA ALA A 679 43.67 26.87 -14.69
C ALA A 679 44.07 25.52 -14.09
N ARG A 680 43.33 25.04 -13.08
CA ARG A 680 43.58 23.74 -12.44
C ARG A 680 43.31 22.56 -13.37
N LEU A 681 42.27 22.63 -14.21
CA LEU A 681 41.99 21.59 -15.21
C LEU A 681 43.14 21.45 -16.22
N ARG A 682 43.67 22.59 -16.71
CA ARG A 682 44.79 22.61 -17.65
C ARG A 682 46.09 22.10 -17.00
N ALA A 683 46.38 22.55 -15.77
CA ALA A 683 47.55 22.10 -15.01
C ALA A 683 47.57 20.58 -14.78
N LEU A 684 46.38 19.98 -14.63
CA LEU A 684 46.20 18.53 -14.47
C LEU A 684 46.10 17.76 -15.80
N GLY A 685 46.16 18.45 -16.95
CA GLY A 685 46.06 17.82 -18.27
C GLY A 685 44.69 17.21 -18.56
N LEU A 686 43.62 17.81 -18.03
CA LEU A 686 42.26 17.26 -18.13
C LEU A 686 41.46 17.77 -19.34
N ASP A 687 42.01 18.67 -20.15
CA ASP A 687 41.33 19.13 -21.36
C ASP A 687 41.27 18.03 -22.44
N GLY A 688 40.07 17.76 -22.94
CA GLY A 688 39.77 16.64 -23.83
C GLY A 688 39.78 15.26 -23.16
N ALA A 689 40.03 15.17 -21.84
CA ALA A 689 40.16 13.92 -21.13
C ALA A 689 38.83 13.17 -21.01
N ARG A 690 38.93 11.84 -20.95
CA ARG A 690 37.80 10.94 -20.66
C ARG A 690 37.93 10.40 -19.24
N PRO A 691 36.83 10.29 -18.48
CA PRO A 691 36.86 9.67 -17.18
C PRO A 691 37.11 8.16 -17.29
N LEU A 692 37.77 7.59 -16.29
CA LEU A 692 37.93 6.14 -16.11
C LEU A 692 36.59 5.48 -15.76
N LEU A 693 35.82 6.14 -14.89
CA LEU A 693 34.49 5.72 -14.45
C LEU A 693 33.66 6.93 -14.01
N CYS A 694 32.35 6.77 -14.06
CA CYS A 694 31.39 7.70 -13.46
C CYS A 694 30.48 6.99 -12.46
N LEU A 695 30.19 7.65 -11.34
CA LEU A 695 29.15 7.26 -10.40
C LEU A 695 27.99 8.25 -10.49
N ALA A 696 26.82 7.78 -10.93
CA ALA A 696 25.63 8.58 -11.11
C ALA A 696 24.57 8.26 -10.04
N HIS A 697 23.95 9.30 -9.50
CA HIS A 697 22.87 9.22 -8.51
C HIS A 697 21.69 10.04 -9.02
N PRO A 698 20.59 9.40 -9.49
CA PRO A 698 19.41 10.14 -9.95
C PRO A 698 18.69 10.86 -8.80
N HIS A 699 18.67 10.22 -7.64
CA HIS A 699 18.12 10.72 -6.38
C HIS A 699 19.03 10.26 -5.24
N ARG A 700 19.53 11.22 -4.46
CA ARG A 700 20.25 10.95 -3.23
C ARG A 700 19.99 12.04 -2.19
N MET A 701 20.10 11.61 -0.95
CA MET A 701 20.10 12.45 0.23
C MET A 701 21.54 12.74 0.63
N LEU A 702 21.80 13.95 1.10
CA LEU A 702 23.10 14.34 1.61
C LEU A 702 22.96 15.07 2.94
N ARG A 703 23.94 14.88 3.82
CA ARG A 703 24.23 15.82 4.89
C ARG A 703 25.72 16.16 4.89
N ARG A 704 26.06 17.44 4.91
CA ARG A 704 27.43 17.94 4.97
C ARG A 704 27.66 18.54 6.35
N ASP A 705 28.56 17.93 7.11
CA ASP A 705 28.88 18.40 8.46
C ASP A 705 29.66 19.72 8.42
N ALA A 706 29.81 20.38 9.57
CA ALA A 706 30.71 21.52 9.69
C ALA A 706 32.18 21.07 9.47
N GLY A 707 32.99 21.95 8.87
CA GLY A 707 34.42 21.71 8.76
C GLY A 707 35.09 21.68 10.14
N THR A 708 35.95 20.68 10.37
CA THR A 708 36.76 20.57 11.59
C THR A 708 38.22 20.83 11.25
N LEU A 709 38.89 21.66 12.06
CA LEU A 709 40.32 21.94 11.88
C LEU A 709 41.15 20.66 12.07
N VAL A 710 42.04 20.39 11.11
CA VAL A 710 42.95 19.23 11.14
C VAL A 710 44.27 19.57 11.80
N PHE A 711 44.72 20.81 11.65
CA PHE A 711 45.89 21.35 12.32
C PHE A 711 45.41 22.42 13.31
N PRO A 712 45.69 22.31 14.61
CA PRO A 712 45.50 23.44 15.52
C PRO A 712 46.48 24.55 15.11
N ALA A 713 46.03 25.80 15.21
CA ALA A 713 46.85 26.99 14.98
C ALA A 713 47.95 27.12 16.05
#